data_AF-A0A550C779-F1
#
_entry.id   AF-A0A550C779-F1
#
_cell.length_a   1.000
_cell.length_b   1.000
_cell.length_c   1.000
_cell.angle_alpha   90.00
_cell.angle_beta   90.00
_cell.angle_gamma   90.00
#
_symmetry.space_group_name_H-M   'P 1'
#
loop_
_entity.id
_entity.type
_entity.pdbx_description
1 polymer ?
#
loop_
_entity_poly.entity_id
_entity_poly.type
_entity_poly.pdbx_seq_one_letter_code
_entity_poly.pdbx_strand_id
1 'polypeptide(L)'
;MPTCESDNTADVDQSDFWSSDGIDWDAHRIGWAISGGCAALTVIISAIAIAKHCRSYTVPNEQRQILRILYMPPVYAIISFASYRYFRSYTYYSLVEVAYEAVTISAFLLLIIEYVAATASNHDAENAIARKDKSKLPLPFCCWRYRPTKAYFMYTVKWAVLQYVVVRPLVSIAGIVCEKYKVLCESEGFDFKYANVYLEIVDFVSISMALYGLLVFYGLTKEELKSRRPLAKFLTIKLIVMFTWYQSFVFEALEGRVIHATQYWTETNIANGLNALAICIEMVFFSVAMWWAYSPGEYKKQRSRPTSVWKPLWDSINYSDFAHEIAVSVKFYIDYYRGVPSAHGHGHRTANLGQGPAAPKATFETAFGLQDQQQRGGAADVRGFENAYASDGRQNVRRYDDPDQRTRKPVRGKPQPPPPEPVQSVLNQRVPTSDDHGLYGFFRRSVEPEAQGDDRYLLFDPVDNPPALAKYIGGRSWSAAELRLKSFADLHTLWYVCLRERNLLETQRNLARRMEIPGANAITENQAKKTVQTMVRIKNVMNERRLAYEGAVETVERARAKKAEVEEKKQDEELLALRMAEYEAERARVQEHNSVVAQRRLEVAAAEAAQRQAAREAAEQARRELREAAEASGVQFVEEDTPEDVAAQTGAPSEVQEQQQAPAGKPEPEAATAQDVAMRALFGDKAPPSGP
;
A
#
# COMPACT_ATOMS: atom_id res chain seq x y z
N MET A 1 2.15 43.92 -15.89
CA MET A 1 1.27 42.77 -15.58
C MET A 1 0.11 43.32 -14.79
N PRO A 2 -1.13 42.87 -15.03
CA PRO A 2 -2.24 43.21 -14.14
C PRO A 2 -1.87 42.77 -12.72
N THR A 3 -2.08 43.66 -11.75
CA THR A 3 -1.81 43.44 -10.34
C THR A 3 -3.12 43.54 -9.59
N CYS A 4 -3.39 42.59 -8.69
CA CYS A 4 -4.58 42.66 -7.86
C CYS A 4 -4.50 43.83 -6.88
N GLU A 5 -5.64 44.48 -6.62
CA GLU A 5 -5.78 45.26 -5.39
C GLU A 5 -5.81 44.26 -4.23
N SER A 6 -4.92 44.47 -3.26
CA SER A 6 -4.85 43.61 -2.08
C SER A 6 -6.04 43.90 -1.16
N ASP A 7 -6.91 42.92 -0.97
CA ASP A 7 -8.16 42.92 -0.16
C ASP A 7 -8.01 43.24 1.35
N ASN A 8 -6.87 43.75 1.80
CA ASN A 8 -6.59 43.99 3.22
C ASN A 8 -6.38 45.49 3.50
N THR A 9 -7.45 46.29 3.46
CA THR A 9 -7.40 47.76 3.61
C THR A 9 -7.70 48.30 5.02
N ALA A 10 -7.64 47.48 6.09
CA ALA A 10 -7.74 47.97 7.46
C ALA A 10 -6.53 47.58 8.34
N ASP A 11 -5.82 48.61 8.81
CA ASP A 11 -4.63 48.58 9.69
C ASP A 11 -4.92 48.17 11.16
N VAL A 12 -6.18 47.89 11.51
CA VAL A 12 -6.52 47.53 12.90
C VAL A 12 -6.16 46.06 13.14
N ASP A 13 -5.14 45.83 13.96
CA ASP A 13 -4.72 44.51 14.38
C ASP A 13 -5.51 44.07 15.63
N GLN A 14 -6.47 43.17 15.46
CA GLN A 14 -7.21 42.57 16.60
C GLN A 14 -6.50 41.32 17.17
N SER A 15 -5.19 41.18 16.97
CA SER A 15 -4.45 39.96 17.29
C SER A 15 -4.23 39.70 18.79
N ASP A 16 -4.52 40.66 19.68
CA ASP A 16 -4.31 40.49 21.11
C ASP A 16 -5.35 39.56 21.76
N PHE A 17 -4.92 38.33 22.03
CA PHE A 17 -5.72 37.29 22.69
C PHE A 17 -5.98 37.60 24.17
N TRP A 18 -5.04 38.30 24.83
CA TRP A 18 -5.10 38.66 26.24
C TRP A 18 -5.28 40.18 26.39
N SER A 19 -6.53 40.66 26.35
CA SER A 19 -6.82 42.03 26.78
C SER A 19 -6.81 42.10 28.31
N SER A 20 -6.29 43.19 28.87
CA SER A 20 -6.25 43.43 30.33
C SER A 20 -7.64 43.65 30.94
N ASP A 21 -8.65 43.89 30.11
CA ASP A 21 -10.04 44.12 30.51
C ASP A 21 -10.90 42.89 30.14
N GLY A 22 -11.08 41.96 31.09
CA GLY A 22 -12.13 40.93 31.07
C GLY A 22 -12.07 39.86 29.97
N ILE A 23 -12.86 38.80 30.15
CA ILE A 23 -13.09 37.75 29.13
C ILE A 23 -14.42 38.09 28.43
N ASP A 24 -14.38 38.98 27.45
CA ASP A 24 -15.50 39.14 26.52
C ASP A 24 -15.38 38.09 25.41
N TRP A 25 -16.38 37.21 25.31
CA TRP A 25 -16.40 36.11 24.34
C TRP A 25 -16.93 36.57 22.98
N ASP A 26 -16.10 37.26 22.21
CA ASP A 26 -16.38 37.51 20.80
C ASP A 26 -16.34 36.22 19.98
N ALA A 27 -17.13 36.16 18.89
CA ALA A 27 -17.17 35.03 17.97
C ALA A 27 -15.77 34.60 17.48
N HIS A 28 -14.87 35.56 17.28
CA HIS A 28 -13.47 35.32 16.88
C HIS A 28 -12.66 34.59 17.98
N ARG A 29 -12.80 35.01 19.24
CA ARG A 29 -12.12 34.39 20.40
C ARG A 29 -12.66 32.98 20.66
N ILE A 30 -13.96 32.78 20.48
CA ILE A 30 -14.60 31.45 20.50
C ILE A 30 -13.99 30.58 19.40
N GLY A 31 -13.87 31.09 18.17
CA GLY A 31 -13.24 30.39 17.05
C GLY A 31 -11.78 30.01 17.33
N TRP A 32 -10.99 30.90 17.94
CA TRP A 32 -9.60 30.60 18.35
C TRP A 32 -9.53 29.52 19.43
N ALA A 33 -10.42 29.55 20.41
CA ALA A 33 -10.48 28.55 21.46
C ALA A 33 -10.88 27.16 20.90
N ILE A 34 -11.87 27.11 19.99
CA ILE A 34 -12.31 25.87 19.34
C ILE A 34 -11.21 25.31 18.44
N SER A 35 -10.71 26.10 17.48
CA SER A 35 -9.66 25.67 16.55
C SER A 35 -8.38 25.24 17.30
N GLY A 36 -7.93 26.02 18.29
CA GLY A 36 -6.76 25.70 19.11
C GLY A 36 -6.96 24.45 19.97
N GLY A 37 -8.15 24.29 20.58
CA GLY A 37 -8.50 23.11 21.36
C GLY A 37 -8.55 21.83 20.50
N CYS A 38 -9.19 21.89 19.34
CA CYS A 38 -9.23 20.80 18.37
C CYS A 38 -7.85 20.46 17.80
N ALA A 39 -7.01 21.46 17.52
CA ALA A 39 -5.64 21.26 17.07
C ALA A 39 -4.78 20.57 18.15
N ALA A 40 -4.84 21.05 19.40
CA ALA A 40 -4.15 20.43 20.52
C ALA A 40 -4.59 18.97 20.72
N LEU A 41 -5.90 18.71 20.67
CA LEU A 41 -6.45 17.36 20.79
C LEU A 41 -5.96 16.45 19.65
N THR A 42 -6.00 16.92 18.41
CA THR A 42 -5.50 16.19 17.23
C THR A 42 -4.02 15.83 17.40
N VAL A 43 -3.20 16.79 17.82
CA VAL A 43 -1.76 16.58 18.07
C VAL A 43 -1.54 15.55 19.16
N ILE A 44 -2.30 15.58 20.26
CA ILE A 44 -2.20 14.59 21.34
C ILE A 44 -2.56 13.18 20.84
N ILE A 45 -3.68 13.01 20.14
CA ILE A 45 -4.12 11.72 19.60
C ILE A 45 -3.05 11.16 18.66
N SER A 46 -2.56 12.00 17.74
CA SER A 46 -1.56 11.62 16.74
C SER A 46 -0.22 11.29 17.39
N ALA A 47 0.22 12.08 18.38
CA ALA A 47 1.45 11.84 19.12
C ALA A 47 1.42 10.49 19.86
N ILE A 48 0.28 10.10 20.43
CA ILE A 48 0.12 8.79 21.08
C ILE A 48 0.20 7.66 20.03
N ALA A 49 -0.48 7.82 18.89
CA ALA A 49 -0.45 6.83 17.81
C ALA A 49 0.97 6.64 17.24
N ILE A 50 1.68 7.75 16.98
CA ILE A 50 3.07 7.80 16.54
C ILE A 50 4.00 7.15 17.58
N ALA A 51 3.89 7.54 18.85
CA ALA A 51 4.72 7.00 19.93
C ALA A 51 4.56 5.47 20.08
N LYS A 52 3.34 4.94 19.85
CA LYS A 52 3.11 3.49 19.84
C LYS A 52 3.86 2.81 18.70
N HIS A 53 3.82 3.35 17.48
CA HIS A 53 4.62 2.85 16.34
C HIS A 53 6.13 2.93 16.61
N CYS A 54 6.61 4.05 17.16
CA CYS A 54 8.04 4.24 17.46
C CYS A 54 8.54 3.27 18.55
N ARG A 55 7.69 2.90 19.52
CA ARG A 55 8.03 1.93 20.57
C ARG A 55 8.07 0.48 20.06
N SER A 56 7.33 0.18 19.00
CA SER A 56 7.32 -1.13 18.33
C SER A 56 7.90 -1.05 16.93
N TYR A 57 9.06 -0.39 16.78
CA TYR A 57 9.72 -0.18 15.47
C TYR A 57 10.48 -1.45 15.03
N THR A 58 9.74 -2.41 14.49
CA THR A 58 10.23 -3.74 14.12
C THR A 58 10.46 -3.91 12.62
N VAL A 59 9.70 -3.20 11.78
CA VAL A 59 9.80 -3.24 10.31
C VAL A 59 9.99 -1.80 9.81
N PRO A 60 11.25 -1.32 9.69
CA PRO A 60 11.52 0.09 9.44
C PRO A 60 10.99 0.58 8.08
N ASN A 61 11.08 -0.24 7.03
CA ASN A 61 10.64 0.15 5.69
C ASN A 61 9.15 0.50 5.65
N GLU A 62 8.29 -0.33 6.26
CA GLU A 62 6.85 -0.09 6.34
C GLU A 62 6.53 1.04 7.33
N GLN A 63 7.05 0.94 8.56
CA GLN A 63 6.67 1.85 9.65
C GLN A 63 7.16 3.28 9.41
N ARG A 64 8.27 3.47 8.69
CA ARG A 64 8.72 4.80 8.25
C ARG A 64 7.68 5.51 7.39
N GLN A 65 7.09 4.80 6.41
CA GLN A 65 6.05 5.39 5.56
C GLN A 65 4.75 5.63 6.33
N ILE A 66 4.39 4.71 7.23
CA ILE A 66 3.23 4.87 8.12
C ILE A 66 3.37 6.13 8.98
N LEU A 67 4.54 6.37 9.57
CA LEU A 67 4.81 7.58 10.37
C LEU A 67 4.61 8.86 9.55
N ARG A 68 5.09 8.91 8.30
CA ARG A 68 4.89 10.05 7.39
C ARG A 68 3.41 10.32 7.11
N ILE A 69 2.61 9.26 6.95
CA ILE A 69 1.15 9.38 6.74
C ILE A 69 0.46 9.88 8.03
N LEU A 70 0.83 9.35 9.20
CA LEU A 70 0.26 9.75 10.49
C LEU A 70 0.59 11.19 10.91
N TYR A 71 1.58 11.82 10.30
CA TYR A 71 1.86 13.25 10.48
C TYR A 71 0.86 14.16 9.75
N MET A 72 0.02 13.63 8.84
CA MET A 72 -0.92 14.44 8.07
C MET A 72 -1.94 15.17 8.95
N PRO A 73 -2.71 14.51 9.86
CA PRO A 73 -3.65 15.22 10.72
C PRO A 73 -3.02 16.28 11.64
N PRO A 74 -1.89 16.04 12.34
CA PRO A 74 -1.30 17.06 13.20
C PRO A 74 -0.68 18.21 12.40
N VAL A 75 -0.10 17.96 11.21
CA VAL A 75 0.39 19.05 10.34
C VAL A 75 -0.78 19.93 9.90
N TYR A 76 -1.86 19.33 9.41
CA TYR A 76 -3.05 20.07 8.98
C TYR A 76 -3.63 20.86 10.16
N ALA A 77 -3.87 20.23 11.30
CA ALA A 77 -4.48 20.93 12.43
C ALA A 77 -3.64 22.11 12.97
N ILE A 78 -2.30 21.99 12.99
CA ILE A 78 -1.40 23.08 13.40
C ILE A 78 -1.41 24.21 12.37
N ILE A 79 -1.28 23.88 11.09
CA ILE A 79 -1.21 24.87 10.01
C ILE A 79 -2.56 25.54 9.81
N SER A 80 -3.67 24.82 9.86
CA SER A 80 -5.02 25.38 9.79
C SER A 80 -5.30 26.29 10.98
N PHE A 81 -4.89 25.92 12.20
CA PHE A 81 -4.98 26.81 13.36
C PHE A 81 -4.15 28.10 13.16
N ALA A 82 -2.93 27.97 12.64
CA ALA A 82 -2.09 29.14 12.33
C ALA A 82 -2.71 29.99 11.22
N SER A 83 -3.30 29.38 10.20
CA SER A 83 -3.97 30.08 9.09
C SER A 83 -5.23 30.82 9.56
N TYR A 84 -5.99 30.23 10.49
CA TYR A 84 -7.16 30.86 11.12
C TYR A 84 -6.75 32.03 12.03
N ARG A 85 -5.66 31.85 12.78
CA ARG A 85 -5.13 32.89 13.67
C ARG A 85 -4.48 34.05 12.91
N TYR A 86 -3.83 33.75 11.79
CA TYR A 86 -3.13 34.72 10.94
C TYR A 86 -3.77 34.74 9.54
N PHE A 87 -5.07 35.06 9.48
CA PHE A 87 -5.88 35.04 8.26
C PHE A 87 -5.29 35.86 7.10
N ARG A 88 -4.59 36.97 7.39
CA ARG A 88 -3.93 37.81 6.38
C ARG A 88 -2.83 37.07 5.60
N SER A 89 -2.26 36.02 6.19
CA SER A 89 -1.21 35.19 5.59
C SER A 89 -1.75 33.79 5.25
N TYR A 90 -3.07 33.62 5.15
CA TYR A 90 -3.73 32.33 4.92
C TYR A 90 -3.10 31.54 3.76
N THR A 91 -2.91 32.19 2.60
CA THR A 91 -2.33 31.59 1.40
C THR A 91 -0.93 31.00 1.65
N TYR A 92 -0.11 31.61 2.50
CA TYR A 92 1.21 31.05 2.84
C TYR A 92 1.10 29.76 3.67
N TYR A 93 0.10 29.68 4.56
CA TYR A 93 -0.14 28.50 5.39
C TYR A 93 -0.78 27.37 4.58
N SER A 94 -1.80 27.66 3.77
CA SER A 94 -2.50 26.66 2.95
C SER A 94 -1.54 25.91 2.01
N LEU A 95 -0.54 26.61 1.44
CA LEU A 95 0.48 26.01 0.60
C LEU A 95 1.33 24.94 1.29
N VAL A 96 1.50 25.00 2.61
CA VAL A 96 2.20 23.98 3.41
C VAL A 96 1.37 22.71 3.52
N GLU A 97 0.05 22.83 3.70
CA GLU A 97 -0.87 21.69 3.79
C GLU A 97 -0.86 20.89 2.49
N VAL A 98 -0.91 21.59 1.36
CA VAL A 98 -0.92 20.90 0.06
C VAL A 98 0.45 20.36 -0.32
N ALA A 99 1.54 21.01 0.09
CA ALA A 99 2.88 20.43 -0.05
C ALA A 99 3.02 19.12 0.75
N TYR A 100 2.41 19.05 1.95
CA TYR A 100 2.41 17.84 2.76
C TYR A 100 1.54 16.71 2.17
N GLU A 101 0.48 17.06 1.43
CA GLU A 101 -0.33 16.08 0.68
C GLU A 101 0.53 15.27 -0.30
N ALA A 102 1.46 15.93 -0.99
CA ALA A 102 2.33 15.24 -1.94
C ALA A 102 3.27 14.23 -1.25
N VAL A 103 3.71 14.54 -0.03
CA VAL A 103 4.51 13.65 0.81
C VAL A 103 3.70 12.41 1.23
N THR A 104 2.43 12.59 1.61
CA THR A 104 1.58 11.48 2.09
C THR A 104 1.23 10.52 0.96
N ILE A 105 0.90 11.03 -0.24
CA ILE A 105 0.63 10.19 -1.43
C ILE A 105 1.88 9.38 -1.81
N SER A 106 3.06 10.01 -1.78
CA SER A 106 4.33 9.35 -2.09
C SER A 106 4.69 8.27 -1.06
N ALA A 107 4.53 8.58 0.23
CA ALA A 107 4.72 7.62 1.32
C ALA A 107 3.75 6.43 1.17
N PHE A 108 2.50 6.69 0.80
CA PHE A 108 1.49 5.67 0.61
C PHE A 108 1.82 4.74 -0.57
N LEU A 109 2.33 5.25 -1.70
CA LEU A 109 2.82 4.40 -2.78
C LEU A 109 3.95 3.48 -2.27
N LEU A 110 4.97 4.03 -1.63
CA LEU A 110 6.09 3.23 -1.13
C LEU A 110 5.64 2.19 -0.08
N LEU A 111 4.64 2.53 0.74
CA LEU A 111 4.04 1.60 1.69
C LEU A 111 3.37 0.42 0.98
N ILE A 112 2.61 0.67 -0.08
CA ILE A 112 1.99 -0.41 -0.87
C ILE A 112 3.07 -1.26 -1.54
N ILE A 113 4.11 -0.64 -2.11
CA ILE A 113 5.23 -1.37 -2.72
C ILE A 113 5.88 -2.31 -1.69
N GLU A 114 6.14 -1.83 -0.47
CA GLU A 114 6.73 -2.65 0.59
C GLU A 114 5.79 -3.78 1.04
N TYR A 115 4.48 -3.51 1.16
CA TYR A 115 3.49 -4.55 1.47
C TYR A 115 3.43 -5.64 0.40
N VAL A 116 3.56 -5.28 -0.87
CA VAL A 116 3.60 -6.25 -1.98
C VAL A 116 4.93 -7.01 -1.97
N ALA A 117 6.04 -6.34 -1.67
CA ALA A 117 7.35 -6.97 -1.53
C ALA A 117 7.35 -8.01 -0.40
N ALA A 118 6.73 -7.69 0.75
CA ALA A 118 6.64 -8.59 1.90
C ALA A 118 5.91 -9.91 1.59
N THR A 119 4.95 -9.90 0.65
CA THR A 119 4.21 -11.10 0.22
C THR A 119 4.98 -11.91 -0.84
N ALA A 120 5.95 -11.31 -1.52
CA ALA A 120 6.68 -11.92 -2.62
C ALA A 120 7.86 -12.81 -2.19
N SER A 121 8.15 -13.86 -2.97
CA SER A 121 9.39 -14.65 -2.81
C SER A 121 10.62 -13.76 -3.03
N ASN A 122 11.52 -13.71 -2.06
CA ASN A 122 12.71 -12.83 -1.96
C ASN A 122 12.45 -11.38 -1.49
N HIS A 123 11.30 -11.05 -0.89
CA HIS A 123 11.03 -9.70 -0.37
C HIS A 123 11.15 -8.59 -1.44
N ASP A 124 10.72 -8.87 -2.68
CA ASP A 124 10.81 -7.93 -3.81
C ASP A 124 9.47 -7.83 -4.54
N ALA A 125 8.91 -6.62 -4.60
CA ALA A 125 7.63 -6.34 -5.23
C ALA A 125 7.63 -6.70 -6.73
N GLU A 126 8.77 -6.62 -7.41
CA GLU A 126 8.88 -6.96 -8.83
C GLU A 126 8.62 -8.45 -9.09
N ASN A 127 8.94 -9.33 -8.14
CA ASN A 127 8.69 -10.77 -8.27
C ASN A 127 7.20 -11.13 -8.14
N ALA A 128 6.43 -10.38 -7.36
CA ALA A 128 4.97 -10.54 -7.32
C ALA A 128 4.33 -10.04 -8.63
N ILE A 129 4.87 -8.97 -9.22
CA ILE A 129 4.38 -8.39 -10.47
C ILE A 129 4.75 -9.25 -11.68
N ALA A 130 5.90 -9.92 -11.65
CA ALA A 130 6.34 -10.81 -12.73
C ALA A 130 5.40 -12.01 -12.97
N ARG A 131 4.60 -12.37 -11.96
CA ARG A 131 3.60 -13.45 -12.06
C ARG A 131 2.27 -12.99 -12.65
N LYS A 132 2.07 -11.68 -12.85
CA LYS A 132 0.80 -11.14 -13.33
C LYS A 132 0.76 -11.04 -14.85
N ASP A 133 -0.38 -11.43 -15.40
CA ASP A 133 -0.68 -11.38 -16.82
C ASP A 133 -1.02 -9.96 -17.33
N LYS A 134 -1.18 -9.84 -18.65
CA LYS A 134 -1.51 -8.59 -19.34
C LYS A 134 -2.90 -8.09 -18.89
N SER A 135 -2.92 -6.96 -18.20
CA SER A 135 -4.15 -6.33 -17.67
C SER A 135 -4.59 -5.12 -18.51
N LYS A 136 -5.88 -4.80 -18.44
CA LYS A 136 -6.44 -3.55 -18.98
C LYS A 136 -6.17 -2.42 -18.00
N LEU A 137 -5.95 -1.20 -18.50
CA LEU A 137 -5.87 -0.02 -17.67
C LEU A 137 -7.23 0.31 -17.01
N PRO A 138 -7.26 0.93 -15.81
CA PRO A 138 -8.47 1.50 -15.24
C PRO A 138 -9.06 2.59 -16.16
N LEU A 139 -10.38 2.83 -16.05
CA LEU A 139 -11.05 3.98 -16.68
C LEU A 139 -10.29 5.27 -16.32
N PRO A 140 -10.11 6.24 -17.25
CA PRO A 140 -10.75 6.36 -18.57
C PRO A 140 -10.04 5.59 -19.72
N PHE A 141 -8.83 5.07 -19.53
CA PHE A 141 -8.02 4.47 -20.61
C PHE A 141 -8.21 2.95 -20.78
N CYS A 142 -9.41 2.42 -20.54
CA CYS A 142 -9.68 0.97 -20.45
C CYS A 142 -9.44 0.18 -21.76
N CYS A 143 -9.33 0.88 -22.90
CA CYS A 143 -9.00 0.31 -24.20
C CYS A 143 -7.52 -0.04 -24.35
N TRP A 144 -6.62 0.53 -23.54
CA TRP A 144 -5.21 0.21 -23.58
C TRP A 144 -4.87 -0.97 -22.65
N ARG A 145 -4.08 -1.91 -23.16
CA ARG A 145 -3.52 -3.02 -22.37
C ARG A 145 -2.04 -2.77 -22.14
N TYR A 146 -1.63 -2.82 -20.88
CA TYR A 146 -0.22 -2.74 -20.49
C TYR A 146 0.29 -4.11 -20.05
N ARG A 147 1.62 -4.27 -20.02
CA ARG A 147 2.27 -5.50 -19.56
C ARG A 147 3.03 -5.21 -18.26
N PRO A 148 2.52 -5.60 -17.09
CA PRO A 148 3.20 -5.40 -15.82
C PRO A 148 4.57 -6.10 -15.74
N THR A 149 4.75 -7.19 -16.49
CA THR A 149 5.96 -8.03 -16.53
C THR A 149 7.20 -7.36 -17.16
N LYS A 150 7.08 -6.11 -17.61
CA LYS A 150 8.18 -5.38 -18.27
C LYS A 150 8.88 -4.46 -17.27
N ALA A 151 10.21 -4.38 -17.37
CA ALA A 151 11.05 -3.58 -16.48
C ALA A 151 10.60 -2.12 -16.35
N TYR A 152 10.13 -1.50 -17.46
CA TYR A 152 9.69 -0.11 -17.44
C TYR A 152 8.47 0.13 -16.52
N PHE A 153 7.60 -0.86 -16.30
CA PHE A 153 6.32 -0.65 -15.62
C PHE A 153 6.50 -0.11 -14.19
N MET A 154 7.39 -0.72 -13.40
CA MET A 154 7.61 -0.30 -12.01
C MET A 154 8.20 1.11 -11.94
N TYR A 155 9.15 1.43 -12.82
CA TYR A 155 9.73 2.77 -12.92
C TYR A 155 8.71 3.82 -13.40
N THR A 156 7.78 3.45 -14.29
CA THR A 156 6.69 4.32 -14.72
C THR A 156 5.73 4.63 -13.58
N VAL A 157 5.31 3.62 -12.82
CA VAL A 157 4.43 3.82 -11.66
C VAL A 157 5.11 4.67 -10.60
N LYS A 158 6.37 4.34 -10.24
CA LYS A 158 7.14 5.11 -9.26
C LYS A 158 7.30 6.57 -9.70
N TRP A 159 7.69 6.82 -10.94
CA TRP A 159 7.85 8.16 -11.47
C TRP A 159 6.53 8.94 -11.53
N ALA A 160 5.43 8.32 -11.98
CA ALA A 160 4.13 8.96 -12.10
C ALA A 160 3.61 9.52 -10.77
N VAL A 161 3.87 8.83 -9.66
CA VAL A 161 3.47 9.28 -8.32
C VAL A 161 4.54 10.18 -7.68
N LEU A 162 5.81 9.76 -7.69
CA LEU A 162 6.88 10.48 -6.99
C LEU A 162 7.20 11.84 -7.63
N GLN A 163 6.83 12.09 -8.89
CA GLN A 163 6.94 13.43 -9.48
C GLN A 163 6.11 14.47 -8.71
N TYR A 164 4.98 14.09 -8.11
CA TYR A 164 4.11 15.01 -7.38
C TYR A 164 4.79 15.60 -6.14
N VAL A 165 5.65 14.83 -5.45
CA VAL A 165 6.43 15.31 -4.29
C VAL A 165 7.44 16.40 -4.66
N VAL A 166 7.80 16.51 -5.94
CA VAL A 166 8.70 17.53 -6.46
C VAL A 166 7.91 18.68 -7.05
N VAL A 167 6.92 18.38 -7.90
CA VAL A 167 6.12 19.40 -8.59
C VAL A 167 5.33 20.23 -7.59
N ARG A 168 4.71 19.63 -6.58
CA ARG A 168 3.85 20.39 -5.66
C ARG A 168 4.61 21.44 -4.85
N PRO A 169 5.75 21.14 -4.18
CA PRO A 169 6.54 22.20 -3.54
C PRO A 169 7.04 23.27 -4.52
N LEU A 170 7.39 22.91 -5.77
CA LEU A 170 7.79 23.89 -6.77
C LEU A 170 6.64 24.81 -7.18
N VAL A 171 5.43 24.28 -7.35
CA VAL A 171 4.20 25.05 -7.59
C VAL A 171 3.91 25.95 -6.39
N SER A 172 4.03 25.45 -5.16
CA SER A 172 3.85 26.26 -3.94
C SER A 172 4.88 27.41 -3.86
N ILE A 173 6.16 27.15 -4.14
CA ILE A 173 7.19 28.20 -4.18
C ILE A 173 6.89 29.22 -5.28
N ALA A 174 6.47 28.75 -6.46
CA ALA A 174 6.06 29.63 -7.55
C ALA A 174 4.86 30.50 -7.15
N GLY A 175 3.86 29.93 -6.44
CA GLY A 175 2.73 30.65 -5.86
C GLY A 175 3.17 31.75 -4.91
N ILE A 176 4.04 31.44 -3.94
CA ILE A 176 4.62 32.43 -3.00
C ILE A 176 5.32 33.57 -3.74
N VAL A 177 6.08 33.25 -4.80
CA VAL A 177 6.78 34.26 -5.60
C VAL A 177 5.76 35.13 -6.37
N CYS A 178 4.72 34.54 -6.95
CA CYS A 178 3.68 35.26 -7.67
C CYS A 178 2.85 36.16 -6.74
N GLU A 179 2.58 35.70 -5.52
CA GLU A 179 1.91 36.46 -4.45
C GLU A 179 2.74 37.68 -4.06
N LYS A 180 4.06 37.52 -3.88
CA LYS A 180 4.97 38.63 -3.58
C LYS A 180 4.96 39.72 -4.66
N TYR A 181 4.78 39.35 -5.92
CA TYR A 181 4.68 40.30 -7.03
C TYR A 181 3.23 40.78 -7.29
N LYS A 182 2.25 40.36 -6.48
CA LYS A 182 0.81 40.68 -6.61
C LYS A 182 0.19 40.25 -7.95
N VAL A 183 0.72 39.17 -8.54
CA VAL A 183 0.24 38.58 -9.81
C VAL A 183 -0.59 37.30 -9.56
N LEU A 184 -0.55 36.77 -8.34
CA LEU A 184 -1.42 35.70 -7.89
C LEU A 184 -2.77 36.31 -7.48
N CYS A 185 -3.85 35.81 -8.06
CA CYS A 185 -5.21 36.26 -7.78
C CYS A 185 -6.08 35.01 -7.63
N GLU A 186 -6.36 34.62 -6.39
CA GLU A 186 -7.21 33.46 -6.09
C GLU A 186 -8.69 33.83 -6.22
N SER A 187 -9.06 35.08 -5.90
CA SER A 187 -10.45 35.56 -5.88
C SER A 187 -11.09 35.83 -7.26
N GLU A 188 -10.31 36.04 -8.31
CA GLU A 188 -10.85 36.26 -9.67
C GLU A 188 -11.11 34.95 -10.45
N GLY A 189 -10.86 33.78 -9.83
CA GLY A 189 -11.15 32.47 -10.41
C GLY A 189 -10.32 32.15 -11.66
N PHE A 190 -10.96 31.57 -12.69
CA PHE A 190 -10.31 31.05 -13.90
C PHE A 190 -10.00 32.11 -14.99
N ASP A 191 -9.44 33.27 -14.64
CA ASP A 191 -8.92 34.24 -15.63
C ASP A 191 -7.44 33.94 -15.98
N PHE A 192 -7.19 33.65 -17.26
CA PHE A 192 -5.85 33.39 -17.82
C PHE A 192 -4.87 34.57 -17.73
N LYS A 193 -5.31 35.76 -17.30
CA LYS A 193 -4.42 36.91 -17.07
C LYS A 193 -3.52 36.74 -15.84
N TYR A 194 -3.91 35.91 -14.88
CA TYR A 194 -3.21 35.76 -13.60
C TYR A 194 -2.44 34.46 -13.52
N ALA A 195 -1.43 34.43 -12.64
CA ALA A 195 -0.59 33.25 -12.46
C ALA A 195 -1.36 32.05 -11.89
N ASN A 196 -2.47 32.29 -11.18
CA ASN A 196 -3.22 31.25 -10.47
C ASN A 196 -3.67 30.10 -11.39
N VAL A 197 -4.31 30.41 -12.51
CA VAL A 197 -4.81 29.41 -13.47
C VAL A 197 -3.70 28.51 -14.01
N TYR A 198 -2.50 29.06 -14.28
CA TYR A 198 -1.38 28.26 -14.75
C TYR A 198 -0.84 27.32 -13.69
N LEU A 199 -0.75 27.77 -12.44
CA LEU A 199 -0.32 26.95 -11.30
C LEU A 199 -1.32 25.83 -11.02
N GLU A 200 -2.63 26.13 -11.06
CA GLU A 200 -3.69 25.14 -10.91
C GLU A 200 -3.72 24.12 -12.04
N ILE A 201 -3.49 24.52 -13.30
CA ILE A 201 -3.43 23.57 -14.43
C ILE A 201 -2.25 22.61 -14.27
N VAL A 202 -1.06 23.13 -13.95
CA VAL A 202 0.14 22.31 -13.72
C VAL A 202 -0.09 21.32 -12.59
N ASP A 203 -0.69 21.79 -11.51
CA ASP A 203 -1.05 20.97 -10.36
C ASP A 203 -2.09 19.91 -10.73
N PHE A 204 -3.19 20.28 -11.39
CA PHE A 204 -4.25 19.38 -11.81
C PHE A 204 -3.73 18.24 -12.70
N VAL A 205 -2.84 18.56 -13.65
CA VAL A 205 -2.18 17.56 -14.49
C VAL A 205 -1.28 16.64 -13.66
N SER A 206 -0.50 17.22 -12.75
CA SER A 206 0.44 16.48 -11.90
C SER A 206 -0.27 15.53 -10.92
N ILE A 207 -1.27 16.01 -10.19
CA ILE A 207 -2.06 15.20 -9.25
C ILE A 207 -2.85 14.12 -9.98
N SER A 208 -3.42 14.42 -11.14
CA SER A 208 -4.12 13.43 -11.98
C SER A 208 -3.21 12.29 -12.41
N MET A 209 -1.97 12.60 -12.81
CA MET A 209 -0.97 11.59 -13.16
C MET A 209 -0.58 10.72 -11.95
N ALA A 210 -0.39 11.35 -10.78
CA ALA A 210 -0.02 10.64 -9.55
C ALA A 210 -1.14 9.72 -9.06
N LEU A 211 -2.38 10.22 -8.98
CA LEU A 211 -3.53 9.42 -8.57
C LEU A 211 -3.81 8.30 -9.57
N TYR A 212 -3.62 8.54 -10.87
CA TYR A 212 -3.76 7.49 -11.88
C TYR A 212 -2.69 6.39 -11.74
N GLY A 213 -1.42 6.77 -11.54
CA GLY A 213 -0.34 5.82 -11.29
C GLY A 213 -0.59 4.97 -10.04
N LEU A 214 -1.07 5.60 -8.97
CA LEU A 214 -1.47 4.92 -7.74
C LEU A 214 -2.66 3.97 -7.96
N LEU A 215 -3.67 4.39 -8.72
CA LEU A 215 -4.85 3.58 -9.03
C LEU A 215 -4.48 2.35 -9.88
N VAL A 216 -3.61 2.52 -10.87
CA VAL A 216 -3.08 1.41 -11.70
C VAL A 216 -2.35 0.40 -10.82
N PHE A 217 -1.47 0.87 -9.94
CA PHE A 217 -0.70 0.00 -9.06
C PHE A 217 -1.57 -0.72 -8.03
N TYR A 218 -2.52 -0.01 -7.42
CA TYR A 218 -3.48 -0.56 -6.49
C TYR A 218 -4.37 -1.61 -7.16
N GLY A 219 -4.91 -1.32 -8.34
CA GLY A 219 -5.74 -2.24 -9.10
C GLY A 219 -5.01 -3.55 -9.45
N LEU A 220 -3.71 -3.46 -9.71
CA LEU A 220 -2.86 -4.63 -9.97
C LEU A 220 -2.58 -5.45 -8.70
N THR A 221 -2.40 -4.81 -7.55
CA THR A 221 -1.88 -5.42 -6.32
C THR A 221 -2.94 -5.65 -5.23
N LYS A 222 -4.21 -5.30 -5.48
CA LYS A 222 -5.34 -5.41 -4.53
C LYS A 222 -5.48 -6.78 -3.85
N GLU A 223 -5.17 -7.87 -4.56
CA GLU A 223 -5.30 -9.24 -4.04
C GLU A 223 -4.20 -9.56 -3.02
N GLU A 224 -2.97 -9.13 -3.29
CA GLU A 224 -1.82 -9.29 -2.38
C GLU A 224 -1.99 -8.47 -1.09
N LEU A 225 -2.75 -7.38 -1.18
CA LEU A 225 -2.95 -6.44 -0.09
C LEU A 225 -4.11 -6.81 0.84
N LYS A 226 -4.96 -7.80 0.52
CA LYS A 226 -6.21 -8.09 1.25
C LYS A 226 -6.00 -8.34 2.75
N SER A 227 -4.85 -8.90 3.12
CA SER A 227 -4.47 -9.20 4.52
C SER A 227 -4.25 -7.94 5.38
N ARG A 228 -3.98 -6.77 4.77
CA ARG A 228 -3.49 -5.56 5.49
C ARG A 228 -4.47 -4.39 5.53
N ARG A 229 -5.78 -4.64 5.38
CA ARG A 229 -6.87 -3.62 5.35
C ARG A 229 -6.55 -2.42 4.43
N PRO A 230 -6.20 -2.66 3.16
CA PRO A 230 -5.64 -1.63 2.28
C PRO A 230 -6.68 -0.57 1.90
N LEU A 231 -7.94 -0.96 1.78
CA LEU A 231 -9.04 -0.04 1.50
C LEU A 231 -9.24 0.98 2.62
N ALA A 232 -9.15 0.57 3.90
CA ALA A 232 -9.27 1.50 5.02
C ALA A 232 -8.12 2.51 5.05
N LYS A 233 -6.89 2.05 4.77
CA LYS A 233 -5.68 2.89 4.70
C LYS A 233 -5.74 3.89 3.54
N PHE A 234 -6.22 3.47 2.37
CA PHE A 234 -6.42 4.36 1.23
C PHE A 234 -7.58 5.35 1.45
N LEU A 235 -8.71 4.84 1.92
CA LEU A 235 -9.93 5.62 2.11
C LEU A 235 -9.72 6.74 3.14
N THR A 236 -8.97 6.50 4.21
CA THR A 236 -8.67 7.55 5.20
C THR A 236 -7.87 8.71 4.61
N ILE A 237 -6.83 8.46 3.81
CA ILE A 237 -6.09 9.53 3.13
C ILE A 237 -6.98 10.25 2.12
N LYS A 238 -7.71 9.49 1.30
CA LYS A 238 -8.55 10.05 0.25
C LYS A 238 -9.69 10.90 0.81
N LEU A 239 -10.33 10.46 1.89
CA LEU A 239 -11.40 11.21 2.53
C LEU A 239 -10.92 12.54 3.09
N ILE A 240 -9.71 12.60 3.64
CA ILE A 240 -9.12 13.87 4.09
C ILE A 240 -9.00 14.82 2.90
N VAL A 241 -8.29 14.42 1.84
CA VAL A 241 -8.09 15.25 0.64
C VAL A 241 -9.43 15.65 0.00
N MET A 242 -10.39 14.74 -0.05
CA MET A 242 -11.69 15.00 -0.65
C MET A 242 -12.53 15.97 0.19
N PHE A 243 -12.56 15.81 1.51
CA PHE A 243 -13.29 16.72 2.40
C PHE A 243 -12.67 18.10 2.43
N THR A 244 -11.33 18.21 2.50
CA THR A 244 -10.63 19.51 2.46
C THR A 244 -10.82 20.24 1.14
N TRP A 245 -10.81 19.52 0.02
CA TRP A 245 -11.08 20.11 -1.29
C TRP A 245 -12.55 20.53 -1.45
N TYR A 246 -13.50 19.64 -1.12
CA TYR A 246 -14.92 19.92 -1.31
C TYR A 246 -15.42 21.05 -0.41
N GLN A 247 -14.96 21.13 0.84
CA GLN A 247 -15.33 22.24 1.72
C GLN A 247 -14.78 23.57 1.22
N SER A 248 -13.55 23.60 0.68
CA SER A 248 -12.96 24.80 0.07
C SER A 248 -13.83 25.32 -1.08
N PHE A 249 -14.22 24.41 -1.98
CA PHE A 249 -15.13 24.72 -3.09
C PHE A 249 -16.50 25.20 -2.61
N VAL A 250 -17.07 24.57 -1.57
CA VAL A 250 -18.37 24.97 -1.00
C VAL A 250 -18.30 26.37 -0.39
N PHE A 251 -17.25 26.69 0.38
CA PHE A 251 -17.11 28.00 0.99
C PHE A 251 -16.88 29.10 -0.04
N GLU A 252 -16.08 28.85 -1.07
CA GLU A 252 -15.90 29.76 -2.21
C GLU A 252 -17.22 29.98 -2.96
N ALA A 253 -18.01 28.93 -3.20
CA ALA A 253 -19.32 29.05 -3.86
C ALA A 253 -20.40 29.77 -3.01
N LEU A 254 -20.16 29.94 -1.71
CA LEU A 254 -21.05 30.65 -0.78
C LEU A 254 -20.69 32.13 -0.59
N GLU A 255 -19.54 32.56 -1.10
CA GLU A 255 -19.14 33.97 -1.20
C GLU A 255 -20.19 34.77 -1.99
N GLY A 256 -20.46 36.01 -1.57
CA GLY A 256 -21.47 36.90 -2.16
C GLY A 256 -22.94 36.50 -1.95
N ARG A 257 -23.24 35.26 -1.53
CA ARG A 257 -24.61 34.77 -1.33
C ARG A 257 -25.03 34.70 0.13
N VAL A 258 -24.26 33.95 0.92
CA VAL A 258 -24.54 33.69 2.35
C VAL A 258 -23.48 34.35 3.23
N ILE A 259 -22.23 34.38 2.73
CA ILE A 259 -21.11 35.03 3.41
C ILE A 259 -21.00 36.45 2.85
N HIS A 260 -21.29 37.44 3.68
CA HIS A 260 -21.21 38.85 3.34
C HIS A 260 -19.99 39.50 4.00
N ALA A 261 -19.40 40.49 3.33
CA ALA A 261 -18.32 41.29 3.90
C ALA A 261 -18.80 41.99 5.17
N THR A 262 -17.93 42.05 6.18
CA THR A 262 -18.17 42.83 7.40
C THR A 262 -17.31 44.10 7.38
N GLN A 263 -17.53 45.00 8.34
CA GLN A 263 -16.77 46.26 8.45
C GLN A 263 -15.25 46.06 8.49
N TYR A 264 -14.76 44.90 8.92
CA TYR A 264 -13.33 44.63 9.09
C TYR A 264 -12.81 43.43 8.27
N TRP A 265 -13.69 42.63 7.66
CA TRP A 265 -13.31 41.40 6.94
C TRP A 265 -13.98 41.32 5.58
N THR A 266 -13.21 40.94 4.57
CA THR A 266 -13.70 40.58 3.24
C THR A 266 -14.38 39.21 3.26
N GLU A 267 -15.23 38.96 2.25
CA GLU A 267 -15.94 37.68 2.09
C GLU A 267 -14.97 36.50 1.99
N THR A 268 -13.90 36.69 1.23
CA THR A 268 -12.80 35.74 1.03
C THR A 268 -12.09 35.37 2.34
N ASN A 269 -11.79 36.37 3.18
CA ASN A 269 -11.12 36.14 4.47
C ASN A 269 -12.03 35.37 5.45
N ILE A 270 -13.35 35.62 5.42
CA ILE A 270 -14.32 34.89 6.25
C ILE A 270 -14.45 33.44 5.76
N ALA A 271 -14.58 33.23 4.45
CA ALA A 271 -14.66 31.89 3.86
C ALA A 271 -13.41 31.04 4.16
N ASN A 272 -12.22 31.62 3.98
CA ASN A 272 -10.93 30.99 4.31
C ASN A 272 -10.81 30.67 5.80
N GLY A 273 -11.27 31.56 6.68
CA GLY A 273 -11.32 31.32 8.12
C GLY A 273 -12.26 30.18 8.49
N LEU A 274 -13.47 30.14 7.94
CA LEU A 274 -14.43 29.06 8.20
C LEU A 274 -13.91 27.69 7.72
N ASN A 275 -13.24 27.67 6.57
CA ASN A 275 -12.56 26.49 6.05
C ASN A 275 -11.47 26.01 7.03
N ALA A 276 -10.56 26.89 7.44
CA ALA A 276 -9.51 26.53 8.41
C ALA A 276 -10.08 26.02 9.75
N LEU A 277 -11.16 26.62 10.25
CA LEU A 277 -11.85 26.19 11.46
C LEU A 277 -12.46 24.79 11.30
N ALA A 278 -13.12 24.53 10.16
CA ALA A 278 -13.69 23.23 9.83
C ALA A 278 -12.60 22.15 9.75
N ILE A 279 -11.47 22.43 9.09
CA ILE A 279 -10.32 21.51 9.04
C ILE A 279 -9.83 21.17 10.45
N CYS A 280 -9.67 22.15 11.36
CA CYS A 280 -9.25 21.87 12.74
C CYS A 280 -10.18 20.86 13.45
N ILE A 281 -11.50 20.99 13.26
CA ILE A 281 -12.50 20.09 13.87
C ILE A 281 -12.44 18.71 13.22
N GLU A 282 -12.39 18.64 11.90
CA GLU A 282 -12.36 17.40 11.12
C GLU A 282 -11.11 16.56 11.41
N MET A 283 -9.94 17.21 11.58
CA MET A 283 -8.69 16.52 11.89
C MET A 283 -8.73 15.73 13.19
N VAL A 284 -9.59 16.09 14.15
CA VAL A 284 -9.82 15.29 15.37
C VAL A 284 -10.37 13.92 14.99
N PHE A 285 -11.44 13.88 14.18
CA PHE A 285 -12.06 12.63 13.73
C PHE A 285 -11.12 11.83 12.83
N PHE A 286 -10.41 12.49 11.90
CA PHE A 286 -9.46 11.83 11.02
C PHE A 286 -8.24 11.28 11.76
N SER A 287 -7.77 11.92 12.84
CA SER A 287 -6.67 11.39 13.66
C SER A 287 -7.06 10.06 14.34
N VAL A 288 -8.31 9.94 14.79
CA VAL A 288 -8.86 8.68 15.33
C VAL A 288 -9.01 7.63 14.24
N ALA A 289 -9.56 8.02 13.07
CA ALA A 289 -9.71 7.13 11.93
C ALA A 289 -8.35 6.61 11.41
N MET A 290 -7.33 7.47 11.35
CA MET A 290 -5.96 7.10 10.99
C MET A 290 -5.33 6.16 12.00
N TRP A 291 -5.54 6.37 13.30
CA TRP A 291 -5.09 5.42 14.31
C TRP A 291 -5.71 4.04 14.05
N TRP A 292 -7.02 3.96 13.82
CA TRP A 292 -7.68 2.68 13.52
C TRP A 292 -7.17 2.03 12.22
N ALA A 293 -6.99 2.81 11.15
CA ALA A 293 -6.53 2.32 9.85
C ALA A 293 -5.06 1.85 9.88
N TYR A 294 -4.20 2.55 10.63
CA TYR A 294 -2.78 2.29 10.78
C TYR A 294 -2.45 1.79 12.20
N SER A 295 -3.07 0.67 12.60
CA SER A 295 -2.96 0.15 13.96
C SER A 295 -1.52 -0.27 14.33
N PRO A 296 -0.96 0.21 15.46
CA PRO A 296 0.35 -0.24 15.96
C PRO A 296 0.38 -1.72 16.38
N GLY A 297 -0.79 -2.32 16.60
CA GLY A 297 -0.90 -3.71 17.06
C GLY A 297 -0.30 -4.73 16.08
N GLU A 298 -0.30 -4.40 14.78
CA GLU A 298 0.27 -5.27 13.72
C GLU A 298 1.79 -5.47 13.87
N TYR A 299 2.47 -4.57 14.59
CA TYR A 299 3.94 -4.55 14.72
C TYR A 299 4.43 -4.98 16.11
N LYS A 300 3.52 -5.40 17.00
CA LYS A 300 3.86 -5.77 18.38
C LYS A 300 4.31 -7.23 18.44
N LYS A 301 5.62 -7.48 18.60
CA LYS A 301 6.17 -8.82 18.85
C LYS A 301 5.99 -9.22 20.31
N GLN A 302 5.62 -10.48 20.58
CA GLN A 302 5.26 -10.99 21.91
C GLN A 302 6.39 -10.89 22.96
N ARG A 303 7.66 -10.70 22.57
CA ARG A 303 8.84 -10.68 23.46
C ARG A 303 10.02 -9.79 22.97
N SER A 304 9.76 -8.56 22.50
CA SER A 304 10.84 -7.61 22.14
C SER A 304 10.95 -6.44 23.11
N ARG A 305 12.18 -6.03 23.46
CA ARG A 305 12.43 -4.78 24.19
C ARG A 305 11.91 -3.59 23.38
N PRO A 306 11.30 -2.56 24.02
CA PRO A 306 10.83 -1.38 23.31
C PRO A 306 12.00 -0.64 22.65
N THR A 307 11.78 -0.18 21.43
CA THR A 307 12.77 0.63 20.68
C THR A 307 12.76 2.07 21.15
N SER A 308 13.89 2.78 20.96
CA SER A 308 13.97 4.23 21.23
C SER A 308 12.99 5.00 20.35
N VAL A 309 12.32 6.02 20.89
CA VAL A 309 11.35 6.83 20.12
C VAL A 309 12.05 7.76 19.11
N TRP A 310 13.26 8.23 19.40
CA TRP A 310 13.96 9.21 18.58
C TRP A 310 14.46 8.69 17.22
N LYS A 311 15.02 7.47 17.19
CA LYS A 311 15.55 6.90 15.94
C LYS A 311 14.48 6.75 14.85
N PRO A 312 13.28 6.19 15.13
CA PRO A 312 12.19 6.12 14.16
C PRO A 312 11.71 7.50 13.66
N LEU A 313 11.68 8.51 14.53
CA LEU A 313 11.28 9.87 14.15
C LEU A 313 12.30 10.53 13.20
N TRP A 314 13.59 10.29 13.40
CA TRP A 314 14.61 10.80 12.48
C TRP A 314 14.60 10.07 11.13
N ASP A 315 14.34 8.77 11.16
CA ASP A 315 14.19 7.95 9.95
C ASP A 315 12.96 8.38 9.13
N SER A 316 11.82 8.69 9.77
CA SER A 316 10.62 9.19 9.07
C SER A 316 10.81 10.55 8.40
N ILE A 317 11.61 11.45 8.98
CA ILE A 317 11.92 12.77 8.39
C ILE A 317 12.93 12.67 7.24
N ASN A 318 13.72 11.59 7.17
CA ASN A 318 14.72 11.41 6.14
C ASN A 318 14.09 10.97 4.79
N TYR A 319 13.82 11.91 3.88
CA TYR A 319 13.27 11.65 2.53
C TYR A 319 14.28 11.16 1.48
N SER A 320 15.47 10.71 1.90
CA SER A 320 16.48 10.17 0.96
C SER A 320 15.98 8.99 0.13
N ASP A 321 15.00 8.23 0.64
CA ASP A 321 14.36 7.15 -0.11
C ASP A 321 13.52 7.66 -1.29
N PHE A 322 12.79 8.77 -1.12
CA PHE A 322 12.08 9.41 -2.24
C PHE A 322 13.05 9.90 -3.29
N ALA A 323 14.10 10.62 -2.88
CA ALA A 323 15.13 11.14 -3.79
C ALA A 323 15.85 10.00 -4.54
N HIS A 324 16.16 8.91 -3.86
CA HIS A 324 16.79 7.74 -4.47
C HIS A 324 15.88 7.10 -5.53
N GLU A 325 14.60 6.85 -5.20
CA GLU A 325 13.64 6.25 -6.12
C GLU A 325 13.37 7.13 -7.35
N ILE A 326 13.32 8.45 -7.17
CA ILE A 326 13.23 9.42 -8.27
C ILE A 326 14.49 9.35 -9.14
N ALA A 327 15.68 9.40 -8.54
CA ALA A 327 16.94 9.39 -9.28
C ALA A 327 17.12 8.08 -10.09
N VAL A 328 16.76 6.94 -9.50
CA VAL A 328 16.80 5.64 -10.20
C VAL A 328 15.81 5.61 -11.35
N SER A 329 14.58 6.11 -11.16
CA SER A 329 13.57 6.16 -12.22
C SER A 329 13.99 7.07 -13.37
N VAL A 330 14.54 8.26 -13.06
CA VAL A 330 15.07 9.19 -14.07
C VAL A 330 16.25 8.57 -14.82
N LYS A 331 17.20 7.94 -14.11
CA LYS A 331 18.32 7.23 -14.73
C LYS A 331 17.84 6.13 -15.66
N PHE A 332 16.85 5.35 -15.26
CA PHE A 332 16.27 4.30 -16.10
C PHE A 332 15.74 4.87 -17.42
N TYR A 333 15.02 5.99 -17.39
CA TYR A 333 14.54 6.62 -18.62
C TYR A 333 15.66 7.19 -19.48
N ILE A 334 16.68 7.79 -18.87
CA ILE A 334 17.87 8.25 -19.60
C ILE A 334 18.55 7.07 -20.31
N ASP A 335 18.74 5.94 -19.62
CA ASP A 335 19.34 4.73 -20.19
C ASP A 335 18.42 4.08 -21.25
N TYR A 336 17.10 4.19 -21.07
CA TYR A 336 16.11 3.77 -22.06
C TYR A 336 16.19 4.64 -23.34
N TYR A 337 16.20 5.97 -23.23
CA TYR A 337 16.37 6.84 -24.40
C TYR A 337 17.74 6.69 -25.07
N ARG A 338 18.78 6.36 -24.31
CA ARG A 338 20.14 6.08 -24.83
C ARG A 338 20.28 4.71 -25.49
N GLY A 339 19.23 3.90 -25.55
CA GLY A 339 19.26 2.60 -26.22
C GLY A 339 20.08 1.53 -25.47
N VAL A 340 20.33 1.70 -24.16
CA VAL A 340 21.15 0.75 -23.41
C VAL A 340 20.43 -0.62 -23.36
N PRO A 341 21.11 -1.74 -23.70
CA PRO A 341 20.48 -3.07 -23.78
C PRO A 341 19.84 -3.54 -22.47
N SER A 342 20.32 -3.06 -21.31
CA SER A 342 19.75 -3.38 -20.00
C SER A 342 18.36 -2.77 -19.77
N ALA A 343 18.04 -1.62 -20.39
CA ALA A 343 16.75 -0.95 -20.23
C ALA A 343 15.65 -1.53 -21.14
N HIS A 344 16.03 -2.20 -22.23
CA HIS A 344 15.12 -2.81 -23.22
C HIS A 344 14.90 -4.32 -23.03
N GLY A 345 15.60 -4.94 -22.07
CA GLY A 345 15.58 -6.38 -21.85
C GLY A 345 14.22 -6.93 -21.42
N HIS A 346 13.95 -8.19 -21.80
CA HIS A 346 12.89 -9.00 -21.22
C HIS A 346 13.39 -9.63 -19.91
N GLY A 347 13.31 -8.87 -18.81
CA GLY A 347 13.62 -9.40 -17.49
C GLY A 347 13.83 -8.29 -16.47
N HIS A 348 13.06 -8.34 -15.38
CA HIS A 348 13.28 -7.52 -14.20
C HIS A 348 14.62 -7.90 -13.58
N ARG A 349 15.59 -6.99 -13.69
CA ARG A 349 16.88 -7.11 -13.03
C ARG A 349 17.08 -5.83 -12.25
N THR A 350 16.89 -5.92 -10.94
CA THR A 350 17.03 -4.82 -10.01
C THR A 350 18.38 -4.13 -10.17
N ALA A 351 18.33 -2.82 -10.34
CA ALA A 351 19.46 -1.94 -10.09
C ALA A 351 19.66 -1.81 -8.57
N ASN A 352 20.26 -2.83 -7.95
CA ASN A 352 20.91 -2.66 -6.65
C ASN A 352 22.22 -1.91 -6.87
N LEU A 353 22.25 -0.61 -6.61
CA LEU A 353 23.48 0.19 -6.59
C LEU A 353 23.57 0.98 -5.29
N GLY A 354 24.07 0.29 -4.26
CA GLY A 354 24.35 0.83 -2.94
C GLY A 354 25.34 -0.01 -2.13
N GLN A 355 26.19 -0.83 -2.77
CA GLN A 355 27.30 -1.51 -2.11
C GLN A 355 28.39 -1.92 -3.13
N GLY A 356 29.49 -1.16 -3.15
CA GLY A 356 30.74 -1.50 -3.85
C GLY A 356 30.70 -1.49 -5.39
N PRO A 357 31.88 -1.49 -6.05
CA PRO A 357 31.94 -1.67 -7.50
C PRO A 357 31.26 -2.98 -7.85
N ALA A 358 30.31 -2.92 -8.79
CA ALA A 358 29.43 -4.00 -9.17
C ALA A 358 30.19 -5.32 -9.31
N ALA A 359 29.85 -6.31 -8.48
CA ALA A 359 30.26 -7.67 -8.73
C ALA A 359 29.76 -8.04 -10.15
N PRO A 360 30.62 -8.56 -11.03
CA PRO A 360 30.21 -8.98 -12.36
C PRO A 360 29.06 -9.99 -12.19
N LYS A 361 28.06 -9.90 -13.08
CA LYS A 361 26.91 -10.81 -13.12
C LYS A 361 27.42 -12.22 -12.83
N ALA A 362 26.87 -12.87 -11.81
CA ALA A 362 27.23 -14.24 -11.55
C ALA A 362 26.86 -15.06 -12.79
N THR A 363 27.86 -15.38 -13.60
CA THR A 363 27.74 -16.37 -14.66
C THR A 363 27.43 -17.69 -13.96
N PHE A 364 26.85 -18.65 -14.68
CA PHE A 364 26.57 -20.00 -14.13
C PHE A 364 27.77 -20.58 -13.37
N GLU A 365 28.98 -20.25 -13.83
CA GLU A 365 30.28 -20.52 -13.22
C GLU A 365 30.51 -19.82 -11.86
N THR A 366 30.21 -18.52 -11.76
CA THR A 366 30.38 -17.72 -10.53
C THR A 366 29.36 -18.05 -9.44
N ALA A 367 28.13 -18.44 -9.82
CA ALA A 367 27.07 -18.84 -8.88
C ALA A 367 27.30 -20.24 -8.26
N PHE A 368 28.16 -21.05 -8.87
CA PHE A 368 28.49 -22.41 -8.43
C PHE A 368 29.95 -22.58 -7.99
N GLY A 369 30.76 -21.51 -7.96
CA GLY A 369 32.14 -21.53 -7.46
C GLY A 369 33.18 -22.09 -8.44
N LEU A 370 32.87 -22.11 -9.73
CA LEU A 370 33.77 -22.54 -10.80
C LEU A 370 34.41 -21.30 -11.44
N GLN A 371 35.48 -20.77 -10.87
CA GLN A 371 36.32 -19.81 -11.61
C GLN A 371 37.79 -20.16 -11.40
N ASP A 372 38.49 -20.38 -12.52
CA ASP A 372 39.92 -20.61 -12.57
C ASP A 372 40.68 -19.38 -12.06
N GLN A 373 41.64 -19.65 -11.20
CA GLN A 373 42.44 -18.69 -10.46
C GLN A 373 43.62 -18.18 -11.33
N GLN A 374 43.32 -17.65 -12.51
CA GLN A 374 44.37 -17.20 -13.44
C GLN A 374 44.05 -15.82 -14.02
N GLN A 375 44.00 -14.81 -13.14
CA GLN A 375 44.40 -13.41 -13.41
C GLN A 375 44.05 -12.53 -12.19
N ARG A 376 44.93 -12.55 -11.19
CA ARG A 376 45.16 -11.40 -10.29
C ARG A 376 46.61 -11.48 -9.78
N GLY A 377 47.54 -11.30 -10.72
CA GLY A 377 48.88 -10.84 -10.41
C GLY A 377 48.82 -9.33 -10.19
N GLY A 378 49.01 -8.90 -8.95
CA GLY A 378 48.91 -7.50 -8.54
C GLY A 378 49.17 -7.35 -7.05
N ALA A 379 50.42 -7.64 -6.66
CA ALA A 379 51.14 -7.23 -5.46
C ALA A 379 50.30 -6.98 -4.18
N ALA A 380 50.10 -8.02 -3.39
CA ALA A 380 50.07 -7.89 -1.93
C ALA A 380 50.85 -9.06 -1.33
N ASP A 381 51.76 -8.67 -0.47
CA ASP A 381 52.85 -9.38 0.16
C ASP A 381 52.41 -10.60 0.97
N VAL A 382 52.84 -11.79 0.54
CA VAL A 382 53.02 -12.96 1.41
C VAL A 382 54.33 -13.64 1.00
N ARG A 383 55.45 -12.95 1.23
CA ARG A 383 56.73 -13.62 1.49
C ARG A 383 56.87 -13.78 3.00
N GLY A 384 56.21 -14.80 3.53
CA GLY A 384 56.38 -15.24 4.90
C GLY A 384 56.16 -16.74 4.93
N PHE A 385 57.21 -17.49 5.29
CA PHE A 385 57.24 -18.94 5.44
C PHE A 385 57.31 -19.79 4.17
N GLU A 386 58.38 -19.62 3.38
CA GLU A 386 59.08 -20.75 2.75
C GLU A 386 60.37 -20.22 2.13
N ASN A 387 61.48 -20.41 2.86
CA ASN A 387 62.87 -20.49 2.38
C ASN A 387 63.77 -20.52 3.61
N ALA A 388 63.81 -21.67 4.27
CA ALA A 388 64.72 -21.91 5.39
C ALA A 388 65.61 -23.13 5.16
N TYR A 389 65.87 -23.55 3.92
CA TYR A 389 66.96 -24.48 3.59
C TYR A 389 67.41 -24.29 2.14
N ALA A 390 68.28 -23.31 1.89
CA ALA A 390 69.16 -23.31 0.75
C ALA A 390 70.40 -22.45 1.06
N SER A 391 71.54 -22.97 0.64
CA SER A 391 72.87 -22.60 1.04
C SER A 391 73.44 -21.39 0.32
N ASP A 392 74.36 -20.74 1.03
CA ASP A 392 75.55 -20.04 0.53
C ASP A 392 75.44 -18.55 0.17
N GLY A 393 76.50 -17.83 0.53
CA GLY A 393 76.85 -16.54 -0.08
C GLY A 393 76.70 -15.28 0.79
N ARG A 394 77.56 -15.16 1.82
CA ARG A 394 78.22 -13.90 2.30
C ARG A 394 77.42 -12.57 2.19
N GLN A 395 77.13 -11.93 3.33
CA GLN A 395 77.72 -10.64 3.74
C GLN A 395 77.10 -10.04 5.03
N ASN A 396 77.97 -9.89 6.03
CA ASN A 396 78.18 -8.72 6.90
C ASN A 396 76.98 -8.01 7.54
N VAL A 397 76.58 -8.47 8.74
CA VAL A 397 75.90 -7.62 9.73
C VAL A 397 76.95 -6.92 10.58
N ARG A 398 76.93 -5.58 10.57
CA ARG A 398 77.72 -4.73 11.47
C ARG A 398 77.25 -4.92 12.91
N ARG A 399 78.21 -5.27 13.76
CA ARG A 399 78.10 -5.39 15.22
C ARG A 399 77.88 -4.00 15.81
N TYR A 400 76.83 -3.83 16.63
CA TYR A 400 76.77 -2.72 17.59
C TYR A 400 77.60 -3.16 18.79
N ASP A 401 78.71 -2.46 19.03
CA ASP A 401 79.55 -2.65 20.21
C ASP A 401 78.88 -1.95 21.41
N ASP A 402 78.62 -2.72 22.46
CA ASP A 402 78.26 -2.21 23.79
C ASP A 402 79.58 -2.03 24.59
N PRO A 403 79.99 -0.81 24.93
CA PRO A 403 81.34 -0.56 25.44
C PRO A 403 81.33 -0.52 26.97
N ASP A 404 80.92 -1.58 27.66
CA ASP A 404 81.20 -1.71 29.10
C ASP A 404 81.07 -3.16 29.58
N GLN A 405 82.17 -3.91 29.43
CA GLN A 405 82.57 -4.94 30.41
C GLN A 405 84.01 -5.39 30.15
N ARG A 406 84.95 -4.48 30.42
CA ARG A 406 86.32 -4.87 30.73
C ARG A 406 86.38 -5.36 32.18
N THR A 407 87.07 -6.48 32.34
CA THR A 407 87.58 -7.07 33.59
C THR A 407 86.65 -8.02 34.36
N ARG A 408 86.83 -9.32 34.11
CA ARG A 408 86.97 -10.36 35.14
C ARG A 408 87.46 -11.65 34.48
N LYS A 409 88.75 -11.99 34.65
CA LYS A 409 89.19 -13.41 34.63
C LYS A 409 88.63 -14.02 35.92
N PRO A 410 88.16 -15.29 35.98
CA PRO A 410 89.12 -16.41 36.04
C PRO A 410 88.61 -17.83 35.67
N VAL A 411 89.55 -18.79 35.80
CA VAL A 411 89.44 -20.24 36.09
C VAL A 411 89.19 -21.23 34.95
N ARG A 412 90.16 -22.14 34.82
CA ARG A 412 90.13 -23.41 34.09
C ARG A 412 89.49 -24.48 34.99
N GLY A 413 88.37 -25.09 34.58
CA GLY A 413 87.69 -26.13 35.35
C GLY A 413 86.81 -27.07 34.52
N LYS A 414 87.25 -28.34 34.47
CA LYS A 414 86.59 -29.63 34.10
C LYS A 414 86.00 -29.81 32.67
N PRO A 415 86.22 -30.98 32.01
CA PRO A 415 85.55 -31.32 30.75
C PRO A 415 84.05 -31.49 30.96
N GLN A 416 83.23 -30.90 30.08
CA GLN A 416 81.80 -31.17 30.00
C GLN A 416 81.56 -32.54 29.32
N PRO A 417 80.54 -33.33 29.73
CA PRO A 417 80.18 -34.56 29.03
C PRO A 417 79.70 -34.25 27.61
N PRO A 418 79.88 -35.20 26.65
CA PRO A 418 79.51 -34.97 25.27
C PRO A 418 78.00 -34.71 25.14
N PRO A 419 77.58 -33.85 24.19
CA PRO A 419 76.17 -33.55 23.96
C PRO A 419 75.38 -34.82 23.63
N PRO A 420 74.12 -34.94 24.09
CA PRO A 420 73.29 -36.09 23.78
C PRO A 420 73.06 -36.21 22.27
N GLU A 421 73.08 -37.44 21.75
CA GLU A 421 72.86 -37.72 20.34
C GLU A 421 71.51 -37.14 19.86
N PRO A 422 71.44 -36.64 18.61
CA PRO A 422 70.21 -36.06 18.07
C PRO A 422 69.09 -37.10 18.09
N VAL A 423 67.97 -36.73 18.69
CA VAL A 423 66.74 -37.54 18.69
C VAL A 423 66.41 -37.89 17.25
N GLN A 424 66.27 -39.19 16.94
CA GLN A 424 65.88 -39.65 15.60
C GLN A 424 64.69 -38.82 15.11
N SER A 425 64.79 -38.29 13.89
CA SER A 425 63.75 -37.42 13.33
C SER A 425 62.41 -38.15 13.31
N VAL A 426 61.47 -37.68 14.12
CA VAL A 426 60.09 -38.21 14.22
C VAL A 426 59.32 -38.13 12.89
N LEU A 427 59.88 -37.45 11.89
CA LEU A 427 59.32 -37.22 10.55
C LEU A 427 58.92 -38.50 9.79
N ASN A 428 59.51 -39.66 10.09
CA ASN A 428 59.19 -40.92 9.41
C ASN A 428 58.29 -41.87 10.22
N GLN A 429 57.88 -41.49 11.42
CA GLN A 429 57.02 -42.33 12.26
C GLN A 429 55.56 -42.03 11.95
N ARG A 430 54.87 -42.94 11.24
CA ARG A 430 53.43 -42.79 10.96
C ARG A 430 52.63 -42.90 12.25
N VAL A 431 51.78 -41.90 12.49
CA VAL A 431 50.82 -41.93 13.60
C VAL A 431 49.70 -42.91 13.23
N PRO A 432 49.31 -43.85 14.11
CA PRO A 432 48.20 -44.75 13.85
C PRO A 432 46.88 -43.95 13.75
N THR A 433 46.26 -43.98 12.58
CA THR A 433 44.95 -43.38 12.30
C THR A 433 43.85 -44.44 12.42
N SER A 434 42.66 -44.04 12.84
CA SER A 434 41.49 -44.95 12.90
C SER A 434 40.95 -45.20 11.50
N ASP A 435 40.67 -46.46 11.17
CA ASP A 435 40.14 -46.89 9.87
C ASP A 435 38.80 -46.23 9.48
N ASP A 436 37.94 -45.94 10.46
CA ASP A 436 36.59 -45.38 10.27
C ASP A 436 36.54 -43.85 10.45
N HIS A 437 37.62 -43.16 10.09
CA HIS A 437 37.67 -41.71 10.21
C HIS A 437 36.77 -41.04 9.15
N GLY A 438 35.88 -40.14 9.57
CA GLY A 438 34.94 -39.45 8.66
C GLY A 438 35.60 -38.63 7.53
N LEU A 439 36.85 -38.20 7.73
CA LEU A 439 37.64 -37.52 6.68
C LEU A 439 37.97 -38.42 5.49
N TYR A 440 37.96 -39.74 5.66
CA TYR A 440 38.14 -40.64 4.53
C TYR A 440 37.01 -40.56 3.50
N GLY A 441 35.86 -39.98 3.86
CA GLY A 441 34.78 -39.67 2.92
C GLY A 441 35.14 -38.65 1.82
N PHE A 442 36.27 -37.94 1.95
CA PHE A 442 36.79 -37.02 0.92
C PHE A 442 37.72 -37.69 -0.08
N PHE A 443 38.09 -38.95 0.13
CA PHE A 443 39.03 -39.68 -0.72
C PHE A 443 38.35 -40.89 -1.36
N ARG A 444 38.79 -41.25 -2.56
CA ARG A 444 38.20 -42.37 -3.30
C ARG A 444 38.76 -43.68 -2.72
N ARG A 445 37.91 -44.68 -2.48
CA ARG A 445 38.37 -45.99 -2.02
C ARG A 445 39.04 -46.76 -3.18
N SER A 446 40.23 -47.30 -2.91
CA SER A 446 40.95 -48.18 -3.84
C SER A 446 40.14 -49.45 -4.11
N VAL A 447 40.22 -49.93 -5.35
CA VAL A 447 39.59 -51.19 -5.81
C VAL A 447 40.54 -52.37 -5.59
N GLU A 448 41.79 -52.13 -5.21
CA GLU A 448 42.78 -53.18 -4.96
C GLU A 448 42.47 -53.90 -3.63
N PRO A 449 42.31 -55.25 -3.66
CA PRO A 449 41.92 -56.02 -2.49
C PRO A 449 43.04 -56.16 -1.44
N GLU A 450 44.29 -55.85 -1.78
CA GLU A 450 45.46 -55.98 -0.91
C GLU A 450 45.84 -54.68 -0.16
N ALA A 451 45.13 -53.58 -0.40
CA ALA A 451 45.42 -52.29 0.23
C ALA A 451 45.01 -52.30 1.73
N GLN A 452 45.97 -52.07 2.63
CA GLN A 452 45.77 -52.05 4.08
C GLN A 452 46.06 -50.63 4.64
N GLY A 453 45.29 -50.16 5.63
CA GLY A 453 45.54 -48.85 6.26
C GLY A 453 45.19 -47.66 5.36
N ASP A 454 46.10 -46.70 5.23
CA ASP A 454 45.97 -45.46 4.44
C ASP A 454 45.89 -45.73 2.93
N ASP A 455 46.55 -46.78 2.45
CA ASP A 455 46.64 -47.12 1.01
C ASP A 455 45.28 -47.58 0.44
N ARG A 456 44.27 -47.80 1.30
CA ARG A 456 42.88 -48.03 0.90
C ARG A 456 42.22 -46.82 0.26
N TYR A 457 42.80 -45.63 0.40
CA TYR A 457 42.23 -44.40 -0.15
C TYR A 457 43.20 -43.76 -1.15
N LEU A 458 42.67 -43.52 -2.34
CA LEU A 458 43.40 -42.93 -3.45
C LEU A 458 43.33 -41.41 -3.38
N LEU A 459 44.51 -40.77 -3.43
CA LEU A 459 44.61 -39.31 -3.63
C LEU A 459 44.19 -38.92 -5.06
N PHE A 460 44.50 -39.76 -6.04
CA PHE A 460 44.19 -39.54 -7.45
C PHE A 460 43.59 -40.79 -8.08
N ASP A 461 42.74 -40.59 -9.07
CA ASP A 461 42.27 -41.70 -9.90
C ASP A 461 43.49 -42.30 -10.65
N PRO A 462 43.57 -43.64 -10.80
CA PRO A 462 44.76 -44.31 -11.33
C PRO A 462 44.82 -44.15 -12.86
N VAL A 463 45.25 -42.96 -13.32
CA VAL A 463 45.31 -42.60 -14.75
C VAL A 463 46.23 -43.56 -15.53
N ASP A 464 47.28 -44.06 -14.87
CA ASP A 464 48.28 -44.97 -15.46
C ASP A 464 47.78 -46.40 -15.64
N ASN A 465 46.59 -46.74 -15.11
CA ASN A 465 45.96 -48.06 -15.21
C ASN A 465 44.56 -47.95 -15.84
N PRO A 466 44.43 -47.97 -17.19
CA PRO A 466 43.16 -47.75 -17.87
C PRO A 466 42.02 -48.71 -17.48
N PRO A 467 42.26 -50.03 -17.26
CA PRO A 467 41.24 -50.94 -16.74
C PRO A 467 40.74 -50.56 -15.33
N ALA A 468 41.62 -50.10 -14.44
CA ALA A 468 41.23 -49.62 -13.12
C ALA A 468 40.48 -48.29 -13.23
N LEU A 469 40.96 -47.37 -14.06
CA LEU A 469 40.34 -46.07 -14.33
C LEU A 469 38.92 -46.19 -14.89
N ALA A 470 38.67 -47.13 -15.79
CA ALA A 470 37.35 -47.37 -16.38
C ALA A 470 36.28 -47.72 -15.32
N LYS A 471 36.67 -48.37 -14.21
CA LYS A 471 35.76 -48.67 -13.08
C LYS A 471 35.30 -47.42 -12.34
N TYR A 472 36.06 -46.33 -12.41
CA TYR A 472 35.77 -45.06 -11.75
C TYR A 472 35.15 -44.02 -12.70
N ILE A 473 35.48 -44.08 -13.99
CA ILE A 473 34.96 -43.15 -15.01
C ILE A 473 33.59 -43.62 -15.58
N GLY A 474 33.19 -44.86 -15.32
CA GLY A 474 31.94 -45.43 -15.81
C GLY A 474 30.68 -44.80 -15.22
N GLY A 475 29.79 -44.28 -16.07
CA GLY A 475 28.44 -43.88 -15.67
C GLY A 475 27.85 -42.71 -16.47
N ARG A 476 26.51 -42.61 -16.44
CA ARG A 476 25.74 -41.48 -16.97
C ARG A 476 25.06 -40.71 -15.82
N SER A 477 24.70 -39.45 -16.08
CA SER A 477 23.84 -38.69 -15.15
C SER A 477 22.41 -39.26 -15.13
N TRP A 478 21.72 -39.11 -14.00
CA TRP A 478 20.33 -39.55 -13.85
C TRP A 478 19.41 -38.74 -14.76
N SER A 479 18.49 -39.39 -15.48
CA SER A 479 17.53 -38.68 -16.33
C SER A 479 16.38 -38.11 -15.49
N ALA A 480 15.76 -37.01 -15.95
CA ALA A 480 14.62 -36.43 -15.25
C ALA A 480 13.43 -37.41 -15.20
N ALA A 481 13.23 -38.22 -16.24
CA ALA A 481 12.17 -39.23 -16.29
C ALA A 481 12.31 -40.28 -15.19
N GLU A 482 13.52 -40.74 -14.90
CA GLU A 482 13.78 -41.71 -13.82
C GLU A 482 13.59 -41.08 -12.45
N LEU A 483 14.03 -39.83 -12.28
CA LEU A 483 13.90 -39.10 -11.02
C LEU A 483 12.44 -38.80 -10.68
N ARG A 484 11.55 -38.68 -11.68
CA ARG A 484 10.10 -38.53 -11.46
C ARG A 484 9.45 -39.75 -10.82
N LEU A 485 10.06 -40.93 -10.89
CA LEU A 485 9.54 -42.15 -10.27
C LEU A 485 10.04 -42.37 -8.84
N LYS A 486 10.97 -41.53 -8.35
CA LYS A 486 11.60 -41.71 -7.03
C LYS A 486 10.86 -40.97 -5.91
N SER A 487 10.85 -41.52 -4.70
CA SER A 487 10.25 -40.85 -3.54
C SER A 487 11.04 -39.58 -3.17
N PHE A 488 10.47 -38.69 -2.35
CA PHE A 488 11.20 -37.54 -1.83
C PHE A 488 12.42 -37.97 -1.00
N ALA A 489 12.29 -39.01 -0.18
CA ALA A 489 13.37 -39.55 0.63
C ALA A 489 14.54 -40.07 -0.24
N ASP A 490 14.23 -40.76 -1.35
CA ASP A 490 15.24 -41.25 -2.28
C ASP A 490 15.95 -40.09 -3.00
N LEU A 491 15.20 -39.08 -3.44
CA LEU A 491 15.77 -37.89 -4.09
C LEU A 491 16.67 -37.10 -3.14
N HIS A 492 16.28 -37.00 -1.86
CA HIS A 492 17.06 -36.34 -0.82
C HIS A 492 18.34 -37.11 -0.49
N THR A 493 18.25 -38.44 -0.40
CA THR A 493 19.42 -39.31 -0.21
C THR A 493 20.38 -39.19 -1.40
N LEU A 494 19.85 -39.26 -2.62
CA LEU A 494 20.63 -39.12 -3.84
C LEU A 494 21.31 -37.73 -3.94
N TRP A 495 20.64 -36.68 -3.48
CA TRP A 495 21.22 -35.34 -3.40
C TRP A 495 22.48 -35.32 -2.53
N TYR A 496 22.44 -35.92 -1.35
CA TYR A 496 23.61 -36.00 -0.47
C TYR A 496 24.72 -36.91 -1.01
N VAL A 497 24.36 -37.99 -1.71
CA VAL A 497 25.35 -38.81 -2.43
C VAL A 497 26.07 -37.99 -3.49
N CYS A 498 25.33 -37.21 -4.30
CA CYS A 498 25.91 -36.30 -5.29
C CYS A 498 26.76 -35.20 -4.65
N LEU A 499 26.32 -34.66 -3.51
CA LEU A 499 27.05 -33.63 -2.78
C LEU A 499 28.39 -34.16 -2.25
N ARG A 500 28.40 -35.38 -1.70
CA ARG A 500 29.62 -36.03 -1.24
C ARG A 500 30.59 -36.29 -2.39
N GLU A 501 30.09 -36.81 -3.52
CA GLU A 501 30.92 -37.03 -4.71
C GLU A 501 31.51 -35.73 -5.24
N ARG A 502 30.73 -34.64 -5.23
CA ARG A 502 31.22 -33.31 -5.63
C ARG A 502 32.37 -32.85 -4.72
N ASN A 503 32.26 -33.00 -3.41
CA ASN A 503 33.31 -32.59 -2.46
C ASN A 503 34.60 -33.40 -2.65
N LEU A 504 34.48 -34.70 -2.92
CA LEU A 504 35.61 -35.57 -3.26
C LEU A 504 36.30 -35.10 -4.55
N LEU A 505 35.54 -34.85 -5.62
CA LEU A 505 36.09 -34.41 -6.91
C LEU A 505 36.80 -33.06 -6.80
N GLU A 506 36.28 -32.11 -6.01
CA GLU A 506 36.96 -30.84 -5.75
C GLU A 506 38.26 -31.02 -4.96
N THR A 507 38.29 -31.97 -4.02
CA THR A 507 39.50 -32.30 -3.25
C THR A 507 40.59 -32.85 -4.18
N GLN A 508 40.24 -33.79 -5.07
CA GLN A 508 41.15 -34.32 -6.10
C GLN A 508 41.62 -33.22 -7.06
N ARG A 509 40.72 -32.33 -7.52
CA ARG A 509 41.07 -31.21 -8.41
C ARG A 509 42.01 -30.20 -7.75
N ASN A 510 41.84 -29.93 -6.46
CA ASN A 510 42.72 -29.03 -5.72
C ASN A 510 44.11 -29.66 -5.52
N LEU A 511 44.17 -30.95 -5.18
CA LEU A 511 45.42 -31.70 -5.05
C LEU A 511 46.16 -31.80 -6.39
N ALA A 512 45.45 -32.05 -7.50
CA ALA A 512 46.03 -32.15 -8.83
C ALA A 512 46.65 -30.82 -9.27
N ARG A 513 46.00 -29.70 -8.92
CA ARG A 513 46.56 -28.35 -9.13
C ARG A 513 47.81 -28.10 -8.30
N ARG A 514 47.83 -28.52 -7.03
CA ARG A 514 48.99 -28.32 -6.12
C ARG A 514 50.21 -29.17 -6.50
N MET A 515 49.97 -30.38 -6.99
CA MET A 515 51.05 -31.31 -7.41
C MET A 515 51.41 -31.17 -8.90
N GLU A 516 50.80 -30.21 -9.61
CA GLU A 516 51.04 -29.96 -11.03
C GLU A 516 50.91 -31.20 -11.93
N ILE A 517 50.00 -32.13 -11.60
CA ILE A 517 49.82 -33.38 -12.35
C ILE A 517 49.09 -33.10 -13.68
N PRO A 518 49.74 -33.30 -14.84
CA PRO A 518 49.12 -33.03 -16.13
C PRO A 518 47.94 -33.97 -16.41
N GLY A 519 46.84 -33.46 -16.95
CA GLY A 519 45.71 -34.27 -17.46
C GLY A 519 44.69 -34.76 -16.42
N ALA A 520 45.01 -34.79 -15.12
CA ALA A 520 44.10 -35.23 -14.06
C ALA A 520 42.82 -34.36 -13.92
N ASN A 521 42.89 -33.09 -14.33
CA ASN A 521 41.76 -32.15 -14.25
C ASN A 521 40.63 -32.46 -15.25
N ALA A 522 40.93 -33.01 -16.42
CA ALA A 522 39.93 -33.23 -17.47
C ALA A 522 38.94 -34.35 -17.11
N ILE A 523 39.44 -35.41 -16.46
CA ILE A 523 38.65 -36.57 -16.03
C ILE A 523 37.72 -36.16 -14.88
N THR A 524 38.27 -35.51 -13.86
CA THR A 524 37.52 -35.04 -12.69
C THR A 524 36.44 -34.02 -13.07
N GLU A 525 36.71 -33.15 -14.04
CA GLU A 525 35.73 -32.18 -14.54
C GLU A 525 34.54 -32.84 -15.26
N ASN A 526 34.79 -33.87 -16.08
CA ASN A 526 33.72 -34.59 -16.76
C ASN A 526 32.80 -35.31 -15.77
N GLN A 527 33.34 -35.88 -14.70
CA GLN A 527 32.54 -36.48 -13.62
C GLN A 527 31.76 -35.42 -12.83
N ALA A 528 32.40 -34.29 -12.50
CA ALA A 528 31.73 -33.19 -11.81
C ALA A 528 30.53 -32.67 -12.61
N LYS A 529 30.65 -32.55 -13.94
CA LYS A 529 29.53 -32.17 -14.83
C LYS A 529 28.37 -33.16 -14.74
N LYS A 530 28.61 -34.48 -14.73
CA LYS A 530 27.56 -35.50 -14.60
C LYS A 530 26.84 -35.43 -13.25
N THR A 531 27.58 -35.21 -12.17
CA THR A 531 27.04 -35.05 -10.81
C THR A 531 26.16 -33.80 -10.72
N VAL A 532 26.64 -32.66 -11.23
CA VAL A 532 25.87 -31.41 -11.27
C VAL A 532 24.61 -31.54 -12.12
N GLN A 533 24.68 -32.21 -13.28
CA GLN A 533 23.49 -32.47 -14.11
C GLN A 533 22.41 -33.26 -13.35
N THR A 534 22.82 -34.28 -12.59
CA THR A 534 21.89 -35.04 -11.74
C THR A 534 21.23 -34.13 -10.70
N MET A 535 22.01 -33.30 -10.01
CA MET A 535 21.50 -32.37 -9.00
C MET A 535 20.52 -31.34 -9.58
N VAL A 536 20.82 -30.79 -10.76
CA VAL A 536 19.92 -29.85 -11.48
C VAL A 536 18.60 -30.53 -11.83
N ARG A 537 18.64 -31.77 -12.32
CA ARG A 537 17.44 -32.53 -12.66
C ARG A 537 16.60 -32.88 -11.43
N ILE A 538 17.22 -33.19 -10.29
CA ILE A 538 16.50 -33.38 -9.01
C ILE A 538 15.73 -32.11 -8.65
N LYS A 539 16.37 -30.94 -8.70
CA LYS A 539 15.71 -29.66 -8.43
C LYS A 539 14.53 -29.39 -9.38
N ASN A 540 14.72 -29.67 -10.67
CA ASN A 540 13.65 -29.49 -11.65
C ASN A 540 12.45 -30.41 -11.34
N VAL A 541 12.67 -31.70 -11.10
CA VAL A 541 11.61 -32.65 -10.76
C VAL A 541 10.87 -32.27 -9.47
N MET A 542 11.58 -31.77 -8.45
CA MET A 542 10.93 -31.27 -7.23
C MET A 542 10.05 -30.05 -7.50
N ASN A 543 10.48 -29.13 -8.37
CA ASN A 543 9.68 -27.97 -8.74
C ASN A 543 8.46 -28.37 -9.58
N GLU A 544 8.63 -29.28 -10.55
CA GLU A 544 7.53 -29.87 -11.33
C GLU A 544 6.46 -30.47 -10.41
N ARG A 545 6.86 -31.27 -9.41
CA ARG A 545 5.95 -31.88 -8.43
C ARG A 545 5.22 -30.86 -7.57
N ARG A 546 5.94 -29.84 -7.11
CA ARG A 546 5.35 -28.76 -6.31
C ARG A 546 4.25 -28.04 -7.09
N LEU A 547 4.55 -27.63 -8.32
CA LEU A 547 3.59 -26.94 -9.18
C LEU A 547 2.38 -27.83 -9.50
N ALA A 548 2.60 -29.13 -9.76
CA ALA A 548 1.52 -30.08 -9.98
C ALA A 548 0.61 -30.24 -8.74
N TYR A 549 1.20 -30.25 -7.54
CA TYR A 549 0.44 -30.31 -6.29
C TYR A 549 -0.35 -29.02 -6.03
N GLU A 550 0.27 -27.85 -6.17
CA GLU A 550 -0.41 -26.55 -6.02
C GLU A 550 -1.59 -26.44 -6.99
N GLY A 551 -1.39 -26.83 -8.26
CA GLY A 551 -2.48 -26.87 -9.25
C GLY A 551 -3.59 -27.86 -8.90
N ALA A 552 -3.25 -29.05 -8.39
CA ALA A 552 -4.24 -30.02 -7.96
C ALA A 552 -5.08 -29.51 -6.77
N VAL A 553 -4.43 -28.87 -5.78
CA VAL A 553 -5.13 -28.24 -4.66
C VAL A 553 -6.08 -27.15 -5.13
N GLU A 554 -5.63 -26.27 -6.03
CA GLU A 554 -6.47 -25.21 -6.60
C GLU A 554 -7.71 -25.78 -7.30
N THR A 555 -7.57 -26.88 -8.05
CA THR A 555 -8.72 -27.52 -8.71
C THR A 555 -9.73 -28.08 -7.72
N VAL A 556 -9.26 -28.67 -6.60
CA VAL A 556 -10.13 -29.19 -5.53
C VAL A 556 -10.83 -28.04 -4.80
N GLU A 557 -10.12 -26.96 -4.49
CA GLU A 557 -10.69 -25.77 -3.85
C GLU A 557 -11.73 -25.10 -4.75
N ARG A 558 -11.45 -24.94 -6.04
CA ARG A 558 -12.41 -24.42 -7.02
C ARG A 558 -13.65 -25.30 -7.11
N ALA A 559 -13.50 -26.62 -7.05
CA ALA A 559 -14.64 -27.54 -7.04
C ALA A 559 -15.47 -27.41 -5.75
N ARG A 560 -14.83 -27.21 -4.59
CA ARG A 560 -15.52 -26.97 -3.30
C ARG A 560 -16.25 -25.63 -3.29
N ALA A 561 -15.60 -24.56 -3.77
CA ALA A 561 -16.21 -23.23 -3.86
C ALA A 561 -17.45 -23.23 -4.75
N LYS A 562 -17.39 -23.89 -5.92
CA LYS A 562 -18.56 -24.06 -6.80
C LYS A 562 -19.70 -24.81 -6.12
N LYS A 563 -19.41 -25.83 -5.32
CA LYS A 563 -20.43 -26.54 -4.56
C LYS A 563 -21.06 -25.66 -3.49
N ALA A 564 -20.26 -24.90 -2.75
CA ALA A 564 -20.75 -23.96 -1.73
C ALA A 564 -21.61 -22.85 -2.35
N GLU A 565 -21.23 -22.29 -3.51
CA GLU A 565 -22.03 -21.28 -4.22
C GLU A 565 -23.39 -21.84 -4.66
N VAL A 566 -23.44 -23.11 -5.09
CA VAL A 566 -24.70 -23.77 -5.45
C VAL A 566 -25.57 -24.02 -4.22
N GLU A 567 -24.98 -24.30 -3.06
CA GLU A 567 -25.72 -24.47 -1.80
C GLU A 567 -26.26 -23.13 -1.28
N GLU A 568 -25.46 -22.06 -1.34
CA GLU A 568 -25.87 -20.70 -0.95
C GLU A 568 -27.03 -20.21 -1.82
N LYS A 569 -26.95 -20.39 -3.15
CA LYS A 569 -28.06 -20.04 -4.06
C LYS A 569 -29.36 -20.76 -3.72
N LYS A 570 -29.30 -22.03 -3.33
CA LYS A 570 -30.49 -22.79 -2.92
C LYS A 570 -31.08 -22.22 -1.62
N GLN A 571 -30.23 -21.83 -0.67
CA GLN A 571 -30.68 -21.23 0.59
C GLN A 571 -31.31 -19.84 0.35
N ASP A 572 -30.73 -19.04 -0.53
CA ASP A 572 -31.27 -17.73 -0.89
C ASP A 572 -32.60 -17.85 -1.63
N GLU A 573 -32.74 -18.81 -2.56
CA GLU A 573 -34.01 -19.10 -3.23
C GLU A 573 -35.10 -19.52 -2.23
N GLU A 574 -34.76 -20.35 -1.25
CA GLU A 574 -35.68 -20.78 -0.20
C GLU A 574 -36.09 -19.63 0.73
N LEU A 575 -35.13 -18.78 1.13
CA LEU A 575 -35.40 -17.59 1.95
C LEU A 575 -36.26 -16.57 1.20
N LEU A 576 -35.99 -16.36 -0.09
CA LEU A 576 -36.79 -15.47 -0.94
C LEU A 576 -38.24 -15.97 -1.02
N ALA A 577 -38.44 -17.28 -1.21
CA ALA A 577 -39.77 -17.87 -1.27
C ALA A 577 -40.56 -17.66 0.03
N LEU A 578 -39.92 -17.85 1.19
CA LEU A 578 -40.54 -17.58 2.49
C LEU A 578 -40.92 -16.10 2.64
N ARG A 579 -40.03 -15.19 2.27
CA ARG A 579 -40.27 -13.74 2.38
C ARG A 579 -41.37 -13.25 1.44
N MET A 580 -41.47 -13.83 0.24
CA MET A 580 -42.55 -13.57 -0.70
C MET A 580 -43.90 -14.02 -0.12
N ALA A 581 -43.96 -15.20 0.51
CA ALA A 581 -45.17 -15.68 1.16
C ALA A 581 -45.61 -14.79 2.34
N GLU A 582 -44.67 -14.31 3.15
CA GLU A 582 -44.95 -13.33 4.22
C GLU A 582 -45.52 -12.02 3.67
N TYR A 583 -44.92 -11.50 2.59
CA TYR A 583 -45.39 -10.28 1.94
C TYR A 583 -46.81 -10.44 1.38
N GLU A 584 -47.11 -11.58 0.76
CA GLU A 584 -48.45 -11.88 0.25
C GLU A 584 -49.49 -11.95 1.38
N ALA A 585 -49.15 -12.58 2.51
CA ALA A 585 -50.02 -12.64 3.68
C ALA A 585 -50.28 -11.25 4.28
N GLU A 586 -49.26 -10.41 4.38
CA GLU A 586 -49.40 -9.05 4.90
C GLU A 586 -50.23 -8.16 3.96
N ARG A 587 -50.02 -8.29 2.64
CA ARG A 587 -50.84 -7.59 1.64
C ARG A 587 -52.31 -7.97 1.76
N ALA A 588 -52.63 -9.24 2.00
CA ALA A 588 -54.00 -9.69 2.21
C ALA A 588 -54.63 -9.05 3.47
N ARG A 589 -53.88 -8.99 4.58
CA ARG A 589 -54.35 -8.31 5.81
C ARG A 589 -54.60 -6.82 5.61
N VAL A 590 -53.71 -6.13 4.90
CA VAL A 590 -53.88 -4.71 4.59
C VAL A 590 -55.11 -4.49 3.69
N GLN A 591 -55.34 -5.35 2.70
CA GLN A 591 -56.54 -5.29 1.87
C GLN A 591 -57.81 -5.49 2.69
N GLU A 592 -57.82 -6.47 3.59
CA GLU A 592 -58.95 -6.71 4.50
C GLU A 592 -59.19 -5.49 5.41
N HIS A 593 -58.14 -4.96 6.04
CA HIS A 593 -58.24 -3.77 6.89
C HIS A 593 -58.77 -2.55 6.11
N ASN A 594 -58.26 -2.31 4.90
CA ASN A 594 -58.73 -1.22 4.04
C ASN A 594 -60.20 -1.38 3.66
N SER A 595 -60.68 -2.61 3.44
CA SER A 595 -62.09 -2.88 3.16
C SER A 595 -62.98 -2.55 4.35
N VAL A 596 -62.55 -2.88 5.58
CA VAL A 596 -63.26 -2.54 6.82
C VAL A 596 -63.27 -1.03 7.06
N VAL A 597 -62.14 -0.36 6.85
CA VAL A 597 -62.04 1.10 6.96
C VAL A 597 -62.94 1.80 5.94
N ALA A 598 -62.99 1.30 4.70
CA ALA A 598 -63.88 1.83 3.67
C ALA A 598 -65.36 1.69 4.06
N GLN A 599 -65.76 0.54 4.62
CA GLN A 599 -67.11 0.33 5.13
C GLN A 599 -67.46 1.32 6.26
N ARG A 600 -66.58 1.47 7.25
CA ARG A 600 -66.80 2.45 8.35
C ARG A 600 -66.90 3.89 7.86
N ARG A 601 -66.12 4.28 6.86
CA ARG A 601 -66.21 5.63 6.26
C ARG A 601 -67.58 5.87 5.62
N LEU A 602 -68.14 4.86 4.94
CA LEU A 602 -69.49 4.95 4.36
C LEU A 602 -70.56 5.06 5.46
N GLU A 603 -70.43 4.31 6.55
CA GLU A 603 -71.36 4.39 7.69
C GLU A 603 -71.33 5.77 8.37
N VAL A 604 -70.14 6.32 8.61
CA VAL A 604 -69.98 7.66 9.19
C VAL A 604 -70.55 8.73 8.26
N ALA A 605 -70.27 8.66 6.96
CA ALA A 605 -70.84 9.58 5.97
C ALA A 605 -72.37 9.51 5.93
N ALA A 606 -72.96 8.31 6.04
CA ALA A 606 -74.40 8.13 6.13
C ALA A 606 -74.99 8.71 7.43
N ALA A 607 -74.30 8.54 8.57
CA ALA A 607 -74.72 9.11 9.85
C ALA A 607 -74.65 10.65 9.86
N GLU A 608 -73.59 11.24 9.29
CA GLU A 608 -73.47 12.69 9.12
C GLU A 608 -74.55 13.25 8.20
N ALA A 609 -74.87 12.55 7.10
CA ALA A 609 -75.96 12.93 6.21
C ALA A 609 -77.34 12.90 6.93
N ALA A 610 -77.60 11.87 7.73
CA ALA A 610 -78.82 11.76 8.54
C ALA A 610 -78.91 12.88 9.60
N GLN A 611 -77.80 13.22 10.26
CA GLN A 611 -77.76 14.36 11.20
C GLN A 611 -78.04 15.69 10.51
N ARG A 612 -77.48 15.91 9.31
CA ARG A 612 -77.78 17.12 8.51
C ARG A 612 -79.25 17.19 8.11
N GLN A 613 -79.87 16.06 7.77
CA GLN A 613 -81.30 16.00 7.46
C GLN A 613 -82.15 16.33 8.70
N ALA A 614 -81.88 15.70 9.85
CA ALA A 614 -82.60 15.99 11.09
C ALA A 614 -82.46 17.45 11.54
N ALA A 615 -81.29 18.06 11.36
CA ALA A 615 -81.08 19.48 11.66
C ALA A 615 -81.88 20.41 10.74
N ARG A 616 -82.03 20.05 9.45
CA ARG A 616 -82.89 20.77 8.50
C ARG A 616 -84.36 20.68 8.91
N GLU A 617 -84.84 19.50 9.25
CA GLU A 617 -86.22 19.29 9.71
C GLU A 617 -86.53 20.04 11.01
N ALA A 618 -85.60 20.05 11.98
CA ALA A 618 -85.75 20.81 13.23
C ALA A 618 -85.75 22.33 12.99
N ALA A 619 -84.93 22.83 12.06
CA ALA A 619 -84.91 24.24 11.69
C ALA A 619 -86.21 24.66 11.01
N GLU A 620 -86.79 23.81 10.15
CA GLU A 620 -88.10 24.05 9.56
C GLU A 620 -89.23 24.05 10.60
N GLN A 621 -89.19 23.13 11.58
CA GLN A 621 -90.15 23.12 12.69
C GLN A 621 -90.06 24.40 13.53
N ALA A 622 -88.85 24.81 13.91
CA ALA A 622 -88.65 26.06 14.66
C ALA A 622 -89.13 27.30 13.89
N ARG A 623 -88.96 27.32 12.56
CA ARG A 623 -89.51 28.39 11.70
C ARG A 623 -91.04 28.40 11.69
N ARG A 624 -91.69 27.22 11.70
CA ARG A 624 -93.16 27.13 11.78
C ARG A 624 -93.68 27.63 13.13
N GLU A 625 -93.05 27.25 14.24
CA GLU A 625 -93.41 27.73 15.58
C GLU A 625 -93.24 29.26 15.71
N LEU A 626 -92.17 29.82 15.15
CA LEU A 626 -91.96 31.27 15.09
C LEU A 626 -93.03 32.00 14.26
N ARG A 627 -93.49 31.41 13.14
CA ARG A 627 -94.59 31.95 12.35
C ARG A 627 -95.90 31.96 13.12
N GLU A 628 -96.24 30.86 13.80
CA GLU A 628 -97.45 30.76 14.62
C GLU A 628 -97.43 31.76 15.80
N ALA A 629 -96.27 31.96 16.43
CA ALA A 629 -96.10 32.96 17.50
C ALA A 629 -96.20 34.42 17.00
N ALA A 630 -95.73 34.69 15.78
CA ALA A 630 -95.83 36.01 15.15
C ALA A 630 -97.27 36.35 14.74
N GLU A 631 -98.02 35.37 14.21
CA GLU A 631 -99.44 35.55 13.88
C GLU A 631 -100.29 35.81 15.13
N ALA A 632 -99.97 35.17 16.27
CA ALA A 632 -100.65 35.40 17.55
C ALA A 632 -100.39 36.80 18.16
N SER A 633 -99.33 37.50 17.74
CA SER A 633 -98.93 38.82 18.27
C SER A 633 -99.26 39.99 17.34
N GLY A 634 -99.92 39.75 16.19
CA GLY A 634 -100.43 40.79 15.31
C GLY A 634 -99.36 41.54 14.49
N VAL A 635 -98.17 40.98 14.37
CA VAL A 635 -97.05 41.55 13.58
C VAL A 635 -96.96 40.81 12.25
N GLN A 636 -97.01 41.52 11.11
CA GLN A 636 -96.76 40.92 9.80
C GLN A 636 -95.28 40.54 9.67
N PHE A 637 -95.01 39.25 9.51
CA PHE A 637 -93.67 38.74 9.21
C PHE A 637 -93.35 39.01 7.74
N VAL A 638 -92.28 39.74 7.47
CA VAL A 638 -91.70 39.85 6.12
C VAL A 638 -90.68 38.73 5.99
N GLU A 639 -90.89 37.86 5.01
CA GLU A 639 -90.00 36.74 4.69
C GLU A 639 -88.73 37.32 4.04
N GLU A 640 -87.63 37.31 4.79
CA GLU A 640 -86.31 37.65 4.25
C GLU A 640 -85.71 36.37 3.66
N ASP A 641 -85.55 36.33 2.33
CA ASP A 641 -85.07 35.17 1.58
C ASP A 641 -83.75 34.66 2.16
N THR A 642 -83.69 33.36 2.48
CA THR A 642 -82.45 32.71 2.88
C THR A 642 -81.43 32.71 1.73
N PRO A 643 -80.12 32.81 2.01
CA PRO A 643 -79.10 32.89 0.97
C PRO A 643 -78.98 31.62 0.08
N GLU A 644 -79.67 30.51 0.42
CA GLU A 644 -79.79 29.34 -0.47
C GLU A 644 -80.81 29.57 -1.61
N ASP A 645 -81.85 30.39 -1.41
CA ASP A 645 -82.88 30.66 -2.43
C ASP A 645 -82.40 31.70 -3.47
N VAL A 646 -81.48 32.58 -3.09
CA VAL A 646 -80.81 33.55 -4.00
C VAL A 646 -79.79 32.86 -4.93
N ALA A 647 -79.21 31.73 -4.49
CA ALA A 647 -78.27 30.95 -5.29
C ALA A 647 -78.94 30.16 -6.43
N ALA A 648 -80.25 29.90 -6.35
CA ALA A 648 -80.99 29.20 -7.40
C ALA A 648 -81.36 30.09 -8.61
N GLN A 649 -81.28 31.42 -8.51
CA GLN A 649 -81.69 32.35 -9.56
C GLN A 649 -80.54 33.13 -10.23
N THR A 650 -79.30 33.02 -9.75
CA THR A 650 -78.13 33.67 -10.37
C THR A 650 -77.17 32.62 -10.93
N GLY A 651 -77.22 32.41 -12.24
CA GLY A 651 -76.28 31.53 -12.93
C GLY A 651 -74.89 32.17 -13.04
N ALA A 652 -73.92 31.72 -12.22
CA ALA A 652 -72.47 31.69 -12.50
C ALA A 652 -71.69 30.96 -11.37
N PRO A 653 -70.50 30.39 -11.65
CA PRO A 653 -70.08 29.10 -11.09
C PRO A 653 -69.04 29.19 -9.95
N SER A 654 -69.14 28.26 -9.00
CA SER A 654 -68.08 27.89 -8.04
C SER A 654 -68.34 26.44 -7.64
N GLU A 655 -67.61 25.50 -8.23
CA GLU A 655 -66.41 24.85 -7.68
C GLU A 655 -66.63 24.02 -6.40
N VAL A 656 -66.16 22.78 -6.53
CA VAL A 656 -65.98 21.73 -5.52
C VAL A 656 -67.24 20.93 -5.17
N GLN A 657 -67.55 19.92 -6.01
CA GLN A 657 -67.71 18.56 -5.50
C GLN A 657 -67.66 17.47 -6.58
N GLU A 658 -66.76 16.53 -6.30
CA GLU A 658 -66.50 15.22 -6.88
C GLU A 658 -67.61 14.62 -7.76
N GLN A 659 -67.32 14.58 -9.06
CA GLN A 659 -67.96 13.66 -9.98
C GLN A 659 -67.56 12.23 -9.62
N GLN A 660 -68.58 11.44 -9.28
CA GLN A 660 -68.63 10.01 -9.56
C GLN A 660 -68.25 9.78 -11.02
N GLN A 661 -67.08 9.18 -11.23
CA GLN A 661 -66.72 8.61 -12.52
C GLN A 661 -66.06 7.26 -12.28
N ALA A 662 -66.86 6.20 -12.44
CA ALA A 662 -66.33 4.90 -12.77
C ALA A 662 -65.66 4.98 -14.15
N PRO A 663 -64.43 4.48 -14.34
CA PRO A 663 -63.95 4.18 -15.67
C PRO A 663 -64.16 2.70 -15.98
N ALA A 664 -64.96 2.46 -17.02
CA ALA A 664 -64.87 1.25 -17.82
C ALA A 664 -63.46 1.10 -18.40
N GLY A 665 -63.00 -0.15 -18.50
CA GLY A 665 -61.59 -0.51 -18.60
C GLY A 665 -60.85 -0.28 -19.92
N LYS A 666 -59.53 -0.43 -19.82
CA LYS A 666 -58.54 -1.12 -20.69
C LYS A 666 -57.12 -0.63 -20.33
N PRO A 667 -56.02 -1.35 -20.64
CA PRO A 667 -55.81 -2.78 -20.83
C PRO A 667 -54.91 -3.36 -19.70
N GLU A 668 -54.64 -4.67 -19.73
CA GLU A 668 -53.68 -5.34 -18.82
C GLU A 668 -52.33 -4.61 -18.74
N PRO A 669 -51.68 -4.55 -17.56
CA PRO A 669 -50.31 -4.07 -17.48
C PRO A 669 -49.39 -5.14 -18.04
N GLU A 670 -48.70 -4.82 -19.14
CA GLU A 670 -47.51 -5.55 -19.55
C GLU A 670 -46.54 -5.64 -18.37
N ALA A 671 -45.96 -6.83 -18.18
CA ALA A 671 -45.03 -7.13 -17.11
C ALA A 671 -43.89 -6.10 -17.06
N ALA A 672 -43.94 -5.20 -16.07
CA ALA A 672 -42.83 -4.30 -15.78
C ALA A 672 -41.59 -5.15 -15.47
N THR A 673 -40.54 -4.99 -16.28
CA THR A 673 -39.27 -5.66 -16.09
C THR A 673 -38.70 -5.35 -14.71
N ALA A 674 -38.08 -6.34 -14.06
CA ALA A 674 -37.55 -6.26 -12.69
C ALA A 674 -36.63 -5.05 -12.40
N GLN A 675 -36.11 -4.38 -13.44
CA GLN A 675 -35.32 -3.16 -13.33
C GLN A 675 -36.13 -1.92 -12.92
N ASP A 676 -37.41 -1.80 -13.31
CA ASP A 676 -38.24 -0.64 -12.98
C ASP A 676 -38.73 -0.67 -11.52
N VAL A 677 -38.97 -1.87 -11.00
CA VAL A 677 -39.33 -2.09 -9.60
C VAL A 677 -38.12 -1.84 -8.68
N ALA A 678 -36.92 -2.25 -9.12
CA ALA A 678 -35.69 -2.00 -8.37
C ALA A 678 -35.29 -0.51 -8.31
N MET A 679 -35.53 0.26 -9.38
CA MET A 679 -35.25 1.69 -9.38
C MET A 679 -36.20 2.50 -8.48
N ARG A 680 -37.49 2.15 -8.44
CA ARG A 680 -38.46 2.81 -7.54
C ARG A 680 -38.18 2.55 -6.05
N ALA A 681 -37.69 1.36 -5.71
CA ALA A 681 -37.32 1.01 -4.34
C ALA A 681 -36.06 1.75 -3.83
N LEU A 682 -35.15 2.14 -4.73
CA LEU A 682 -33.88 2.79 -4.36
C LEU A 682 -33.96 4.30 -4.20
N PHE A 683 -34.88 4.99 -4.89
CA PHE A 683 -34.88 6.46 -4.95
C PHE A 683 -36.12 7.15 -4.38
N GLY A 684 -37.19 6.42 -4.05
CA GLY A 684 -38.43 7.01 -3.54
C GLY A 684 -39.13 7.91 -4.57
N ASP A 685 -40.43 8.11 -4.41
CA ASP A 685 -41.24 8.86 -5.38
C ASP A 685 -40.86 10.36 -5.42
N LYS A 686 -39.95 10.73 -6.32
CA LYS A 686 -39.88 12.09 -6.86
C LYS A 686 -40.03 12.03 -8.37
N ALA A 687 -41.17 12.52 -8.84
CA ALA A 687 -41.43 12.72 -10.25
C ALA A 687 -40.40 13.71 -10.87
N PRO A 688 -39.95 13.50 -12.12
CA PRO A 688 -39.06 14.44 -12.80
C PRO A 688 -39.83 15.70 -13.24
N PRO A 689 -39.16 16.86 -13.40
CA PRO A 689 -39.81 18.07 -13.88
C PRO A 689 -40.11 17.95 -15.38
N SER A 690 -41.33 18.31 -15.77
CA SER A 690 -41.76 18.39 -17.15
C SER A 690 -41.09 19.59 -17.85
N GLY A 691 -40.21 19.31 -18.80
CA GLY A 691 -39.75 20.25 -19.83
C GLY A 691 -40.62 20.16 -21.09
N PRO A 692 -40.53 21.15 -22.00
CA PRO A 692 -41.62 21.67 -22.83
C PRO A 692 -42.26 20.69 -23.81
#